data_AF-A0A0Q8XID6-F1
#
_entry.id   AF-A0A0Q8XID6-F1
#
_cell.length_a   1.000
_cell.length_b   1.000
_cell.length_c   1.000
_cell.angle_alpha   90.00
_cell.angle_beta   90.00
_cell.angle_gamma   90.00
#
_symmetry.space_group_name_H-M   'P 1'
#
loop_
_entity.id
_entity.type
_entity.pdbx_description
1 polymer ?
#
loop_
_entity_poly.entity_id
_entity_poly.type
_entity_poly.pdbx_seq_one_letter_code
_entity_poly.pdbx_strand_id
1 'polypeptide(L)'
;MTIGLGSFASFARANPDADRVVIDGNTLKNDSQNTVKGALTWFFSGSIAQSAAKQVEDDNRDAVQAFQDALASRYGNTGRDAGAGLDQTEALSASRITRIVNDAGADTRAAARDAAKLAPDIPVSDKALNAVMDAVKLPPGPHARLVALELRQSLQQLHNPLARFDATPDASLLPALGGQLGERLEECVTRALTGLMLRGVVQGRDDPLIGVSVNPVLNGYPNGLEDLCAAVPGLRAQLDAEKTAFNRNVTTLLGRLDRDVNAVAGRFFGGADVRAGLQGMTITSSDPHKGGNRVVILDFGDDRKAVYKPRDVRIDEALSGAALSSGHPSMMEIAGADALTYRFLPLQDAGHAPLPGHDAWPADATESGHYGYVEFLPNGEPGQCVATDAQAKEYYGLLGRGVAAMMLAGAADLHHENIMVSGQKPYFSDLEFALTPSVHTKLAGLMEETDTAAIKDQFALLMGNMALHEGMTKATDSNGLKPEYSIDAAGAFQRTRRLDDVTESLLVVKDNGRLLDTHGALKGPELTRTDSDGSVVKYRQTLNMRYSAQFAQGLEQGLIAAGGRLADYRTFLADASHLHVRIHPINTTLQRSFLSNFFEDAYTAASEDAARTAAQGVALRQGIKQQLGLASTAHMAPLDERERTQRADAMMDTMLAAYRDHDVPYFSRRMDDTRLFFNGDSPVSWGDGAPQTAFFGLSDAERVAVLDKLEALGADGIELLGARLGGAAKTWLEAETPIDGGSLGRVVAEPKTVRMLETLGAKPSDFVQMDEPY
;
A
#
# COMPACT_ATOMS: atom_id res chain seq x y z
N MET A 1 42.40 19.95 -2.68
CA MET A 1 41.48 19.33 -1.69
C MET A 1 40.32 20.29 -1.53
N THR A 2 39.16 19.88 -2.05
CA THR A 2 37.96 20.72 -2.15
C THR A 2 36.83 19.88 -1.57
N ILE A 3 36.23 20.33 -0.47
CA ILE A 3 34.99 19.74 0.04
C ILE A 3 33.86 20.50 -0.65
N GLY A 4 33.04 19.81 -1.43
CA GLY A 4 31.91 20.44 -2.13
C GLY A 4 30.92 21.02 -1.12
N LEU A 5 30.29 22.15 -1.47
CA LEU A 5 29.27 22.81 -0.64
C LEU A 5 28.15 21.83 -0.23
N GLY A 6 27.81 20.89 -1.11
CA GLY A 6 26.86 19.82 -0.83
C GLY A 6 27.26 18.88 0.31
N SER A 7 28.55 18.54 0.42
CA SER A 7 29.06 17.68 1.51
C SER A 7 28.98 18.38 2.86
N PHE A 8 29.20 19.70 2.90
CA PHE A 8 29.02 20.51 4.10
C PHE A 8 27.54 20.65 4.48
N ALA A 9 26.67 20.92 3.50
CA ALA A 9 25.23 21.04 3.71
C ALA A 9 24.60 19.72 4.21
N SER A 10 25.00 18.58 3.64
CA SER A 10 24.55 17.27 4.11
C SER A 10 25.09 16.92 5.51
N PHE A 11 26.34 17.26 5.82
CA PHE A 11 26.90 17.08 7.17
C PHE A 11 26.17 17.92 8.22
N ALA A 12 25.90 19.20 7.94
CA ALA A 12 25.18 20.11 8.84
C ALA A 12 23.71 19.70 9.04
N ARG A 13 23.09 19.08 8.03
CA ARG A 13 21.74 18.48 8.16
C ARG A 13 21.74 17.21 9.00
N ALA A 14 22.75 16.37 8.85
CA ALA A 14 22.88 15.10 9.57
C ALA A 14 23.39 15.23 11.03
N ASN A 15 23.97 16.38 11.40
CA ASN A 15 24.53 16.59 12.74
C ASN A 15 24.04 17.93 13.34
N PRO A 16 22.74 18.04 13.68
CA PRO A 16 22.13 19.29 14.13
C PRO A 16 22.71 19.82 15.45
N ASP A 17 23.33 18.96 16.25
CA ASP A 17 23.93 19.24 17.57
C ASP A 17 25.47 19.33 17.53
N ALA A 18 26.06 19.47 16.34
CA ALA A 18 27.51 19.59 16.19
C ALA A 18 28.01 20.97 16.66
N ASP A 19 28.50 21.03 17.90
CA ASP A 19 29.10 22.24 18.47
C ASP A 19 30.48 22.57 17.88
N ARG A 20 31.15 21.60 17.23
CA ARG A 20 32.46 21.76 16.62
C ARG A 20 32.69 20.79 15.46
N VAL A 21 33.09 21.33 14.31
CA VAL A 21 33.36 20.55 13.08
C VAL A 21 34.86 20.53 12.80
N VAL A 22 35.43 19.33 12.66
CA VAL A 22 36.85 19.12 12.37
C VAL A 22 36.99 18.32 11.08
N ILE A 23 37.96 18.67 10.26
CA ILE A 23 38.27 17.93 9.03
C ILE A 23 39.47 17.04 9.30
N ASP A 24 39.28 15.73 9.18
CA ASP A 24 40.34 14.73 9.30
C ASP A 24 40.35 13.88 8.02
N GLY A 25 41.33 14.11 7.17
CA GLY A 25 41.33 13.63 5.79
C GLY A 25 40.32 14.38 4.90
N ASN A 26 39.63 13.66 4.00
CA ASN A 26 38.58 14.20 3.12
C ASN A 26 37.18 14.19 3.77
N THR A 27 37.07 14.07 5.10
CA THR A 27 35.80 13.80 5.79
C THR A 27 35.53 14.85 6.87
N LEU A 28 34.28 15.33 6.95
CA LEU A 28 33.79 16.20 8.03
C LEU A 28 33.47 15.35 9.26
N LYS A 29 33.93 15.77 10.44
CA LYS A 29 33.71 15.09 11.72
C LYS A 29 33.13 16.04 12.74
N ASN A 30 32.23 15.52 13.58
CA ASN A 30 31.76 16.20 14.78
C ASN A 30 32.74 15.89 15.92
N ASP A 31 33.31 16.91 16.57
CA ASP A 31 34.33 16.73 17.63
C ASP A 31 33.71 16.29 18.98
N SER A 32 32.39 16.18 19.09
CA SER A 32 31.72 15.74 20.32
C SER A 32 31.54 14.22 20.45
N GLN A 33 31.82 13.43 19.40
CA GLN A 33 31.66 11.96 19.44
C GLN A 33 32.77 11.24 18.67
N ASN A 34 33.65 10.56 19.41
CA ASN A 34 34.67 9.68 18.88
C ASN A 34 34.16 8.21 18.88
N THR A 35 34.59 7.43 17.88
CA THR A 35 34.25 6.02 17.53
C THR A 35 32.99 5.87 16.65
N VAL A 36 33.01 5.37 15.40
CA VAL A 36 33.74 4.24 14.81
C VAL A 36 34.09 4.51 13.31
N LYS A 37 35.33 4.19 12.95
CA LYS A 37 35.99 4.25 11.63
C LYS A 37 35.27 3.41 10.55
N GLY A 38 35.08 3.95 9.33
CA GLY A 38 34.86 3.07 8.16
C GLY A 38 34.45 3.66 6.81
N ALA A 39 33.25 4.24 6.67
CA ALA A 39 32.46 3.84 5.48
C ALA A 39 32.30 4.80 4.27
N LEU A 40 32.53 6.12 4.32
CA LEU A 40 32.01 7.00 3.24
C LEU A 40 33.07 7.80 2.47
N THR A 41 34.19 7.16 2.13
CA THR A 41 35.30 7.79 1.38
C THR A 41 35.14 7.71 -0.15
N TRP A 42 33.94 7.51 -0.70
CA TRP A 42 33.80 7.30 -2.15
C TRP A 42 32.65 8.04 -2.87
N PHE A 43 31.59 8.47 -2.18
CA PHE A 43 30.33 8.86 -2.86
C PHE A 43 30.30 10.16 -3.68
N PHE A 44 31.42 10.88 -3.81
CA PHE A 44 31.47 12.12 -4.61
C PHE A 44 32.70 12.26 -5.52
N SER A 45 33.34 11.18 -5.97
CA SER A 45 34.42 11.28 -6.97
C SER A 45 33.94 11.48 -8.42
N GLY A 46 32.84 12.22 -8.61
CA GLY A 46 32.44 12.80 -9.88
C GLY A 46 33.14 14.14 -10.13
N SER A 47 34.32 14.07 -10.75
CA SER A 47 35.11 15.13 -11.43
C SER A 47 35.76 16.28 -10.63
N ILE A 48 37.09 16.20 -10.45
CA ILE A 48 38.04 17.14 -11.11
C ILE A 48 39.23 16.32 -11.61
N ALA A 49 39.08 15.71 -12.78
CA ALA A 49 40.19 15.17 -13.55
C ALA A 49 39.85 15.25 -15.04
N GLN A 50 39.78 16.48 -15.56
CA GLN A 50 40.31 16.83 -16.88
C GLN A 50 40.53 18.34 -16.89
N SER A 51 41.75 18.72 -17.21
CA SER A 51 42.38 20.02 -16.96
C SER A 51 41.99 21.10 -17.98
N ALA A 52 41.63 22.29 -17.47
CA ALA A 52 42.15 23.57 -17.97
C ALA A 52 42.07 24.58 -16.81
N ALA A 53 43.22 24.84 -16.17
CA ALA A 53 43.33 25.49 -14.85
C ALA A 53 42.62 26.86 -14.69
N LYS A 54 42.30 27.54 -15.80
CA LYS A 54 41.67 28.86 -15.79
C LYS A 54 40.15 28.82 -15.51
N GLN A 55 39.44 27.81 -16.02
CA GLN A 55 37.99 27.71 -15.82
C GLN A 55 37.64 27.44 -14.35
N VAL A 56 38.44 26.61 -13.68
CA VAL A 56 38.27 26.33 -12.24
C VAL A 56 38.54 27.57 -11.40
N GLU A 57 39.47 28.43 -11.82
CA GLU A 57 39.77 29.69 -11.14
C GLU A 57 38.64 30.71 -11.32
N ASP A 58 38.03 30.76 -12.51
CA ASP A 58 36.88 31.62 -12.81
C ASP A 58 35.60 31.11 -12.09
N ASP A 59 35.30 29.81 -12.12
CA ASP A 59 34.16 29.20 -11.42
C ASP A 59 34.26 29.41 -9.88
N ASN A 60 35.48 29.32 -9.32
CA ASN A 60 35.72 29.60 -7.91
C ASN A 60 35.54 31.08 -7.57
N ARG A 61 35.94 31.99 -8.47
CA ARG A 61 35.76 33.43 -8.32
C ARG A 61 34.28 33.80 -8.33
N ASP A 62 33.52 33.20 -9.24
CA ASP A 62 32.08 33.43 -9.38
C ASP A 62 31.30 32.89 -8.17
N ALA A 63 31.68 31.71 -7.65
CA ALA A 63 31.05 31.14 -6.45
C ALA A 63 31.31 31.96 -5.17
N VAL A 64 32.54 32.48 -5.00
CA VAL A 64 32.90 33.36 -3.87
C VAL A 64 32.17 34.70 -3.99
N GLN A 65 32.12 35.28 -5.18
CA GLN A 65 31.42 36.54 -5.44
C GLN A 65 29.92 36.40 -5.20
N ALA A 66 29.29 35.34 -5.69
CA ALA A 66 27.86 35.08 -5.46
C ALA A 66 27.51 34.89 -3.97
N PHE A 67 28.40 34.24 -3.20
CA PHE A 67 28.24 34.08 -1.76
C PHE A 67 28.38 35.42 -1.01
N GLN A 68 29.37 36.23 -1.38
CA GLN A 68 29.59 37.56 -0.80
C GLN A 68 28.47 38.54 -1.15
N ASP A 69 27.98 38.52 -2.39
CA ASP A 69 26.87 39.36 -2.86
C ASP A 69 25.55 38.97 -2.21
N ALA A 70 25.30 37.67 -1.98
CA ALA A 70 24.13 37.19 -1.24
C ALA A 70 24.14 37.63 0.23
N LEU A 71 25.31 37.64 0.87
CA LEU A 71 25.50 38.18 2.22
C LEU A 71 25.32 39.70 2.25
N ALA A 72 25.92 40.43 1.31
CA ALA A 72 25.88 41.89 1.27
C ALA A 72 24.50 42.44 0.88
N SER A 73 23.80 41.81 -0.06
CA SER A 73 22.47 42.26 -0.53
C SER A 73 21.37 42.08 0.51
N ARG A 74 21.52 41.11 1.41
CA ARG A 74 20.48 40.76 2.39
C ARG A 74 20.73 41.32 3.79
N TYR A 75 21.97 41.60 4.16
CA TYR A 75 22.33 42.04 5.51
C TYR A 75 23.04 43.41 5.59
N GLY A 76 23.22 44.07 4.44
CA GLY A 76 24.00 45.32 4.34
C GLY A 76 25.50 45.06 4.42
N ASN A 77 26.29 46.09 4.11
CA ASN A 77 27.74 46.02 4.07
C ASN A 77 28.29 45.82 5.50
N THR A 78 28.34 44.57 5.95
CA THR A 78 28.97 44.19 7.22
C THR A 78 30.42 44.66 7.14
N GLY A 79 30.86 45.39 8.17
CA GLY A 79 32.09 46.18 8.14
C GLY A 79 33.28 45.44 7.54
N ARG A 80 34.18 46.19 6.91
CA ARG A 80 35.33 45.74 6.10
C ARG A 80 36.18 44.60 6.71
N ASP A 81 35.99 44.21 7.96
CA ASP A 81 36.72 43.13 8.63
C ASP A 81 36.05 41.74 8.53
N ALA A 82 34.75 41.61 8.16
CA ALA A 82 34.13 40.30 7.94
C ALA A 82 34.45 39.69 6.55
N GLY A 83 34.83 40.53 5.58
CA GLY A 83 35.18 40.15 4.21
C GLY A 83 36.67 40.28 3.86
N ALA A 84 37.50 40.87 4.73
CA ALA A 84 38.92 41.19 4.41
C ALA A 84 39.90 39.99 4.44
N GLY A 85 39.42 38.77 4.72
CA GLY A 85 40.29 37.60 4.88
C GLY A 85 40.44 36.69 3.66
N LEU A 86 39.97 37.07 2.48
CA LEU A 86 39.93 36.18 1.32
C LEU A 86 40.80 36.72 0.18
N ASP A 87 42.04 36.25 0.12
CA ASP A 87 42.80 36.27 -1.13
C ASP A 87 42.02 35.45 -2.18
N GLN A 88 41.59 36.13 -3.25
CA GLN A 88 40.80 35.59 -4.36
C GLN A 88 41.64 34.71 -5.31
N THR A 89 42.95 34.66 -5.11
CA THR A 89 43.88 33.88 -5.92
C THR A 89 44.15 32.47 -5.36
N GLU A 90 43.66 32.19 -4.14
CA GLU A 90 43.81 30.88 -3.49
C GLU A 90 42.52 30.05 -3.53
N ALA A 91 42.66 28.75 -3.81
CA ALA A 91 41.56 27.80 -3.79
C ALA A 91 40.81 27.76 -2.45
N LEU A 92 39.48 27.61 -2.49
CA LEU A 92 38.63 27.33 -1.34
C LEU A 92 38.97 25.94 -0.77
N SER A 93 39.81 25.92 0.27
CA SER A 93 40.18 24.69 0.96
C SER A 93 39.23 24.37 2.12
N ALA A 94 39.10 23.08 2.42
CA ALA A 94 38.50 22.52 3.62
C ALA A 94 38.78 23.36 4.90
N SER A 95 40.05 23.67 5.13
CA SER A 95 40.51 24.42 6.30
C SER A 95 40.12 25.90 6.32
N ARG A 96 39.86 26.51 5.15
CA ARG A 96 39.32 27.89 5.07
C ARG A 96 37.82 27.91 5.34
N ILE A 97 37.06 26.94 4.84
CA ILE A 97 35.62 26.79 5.14
C ILE A 97 35.40 26.55 6.63
N THR A 98 36.19 25.66 7.25
CA THR A 98 36.15 25.43 8.70
C THR A 98 36.45 26.68 9.51
N ARG A 99 37.42 27.51 9.08
CA ARG A 99 37.73 28.77 9.76
C ARG A 99 36.56 29.76 9.69
N ILE A 100 35.97 29.92 8.51
CA ILE A 100 34.80 30.80 8.29
C ILE A 100 33.60 30.37 9.15
N VAL A 101 33.34 29.06 9.26
CA VAL A 101 32.23 28.51 10.05
C VAL A 101 32.49 28.60 11.55
N ASN A 102 33.75 28.45 11.98
CA ASN A 102 34.16 28.60 13.37
C ASN A 102 34.12 30.06 13.82
N ASP A 103 34.49 30.99 12.94
CA ASP A 103 34.51 32.42 13.19
C ASP A 103 33.09 33.06 13.10
N ALA A 104 32.15 32.39 12.43
CA ALA A 104 30.74 32.77 12.43
C ALA A 104 30.11 32.49 13.81
N GLY A 105 29.38 33.44 14.39
CA GLY A 105 28.68 33.24 15.68
C GLY A 105 27.61 32.13 15.61
N ALA A 106 27.17 31.64 16.79
CA ALA A 106 26.17 30.57 16.89
C ALA A 106 24.87 30.88 16.12
N ASP A 107 24.41 32.13 16.17
CA ASP A 107 23.20 32.58 15.46
C ASP A 107 23.38 32.54 13.94
N THR A 108 24.58 32.85 13.44
CA THR A 108 24.92 32.78 12.01
C THR A 108 24.96 31.34 11.51
N ARG A 109 25.42 30.39 12.35
CA ARG A 109 25.38 28.95 12.01
C ARG A 109 23.96 28.40 12.02
N ALA A 110 23.12 28.78 12.98
CA ALA A 110 21.71 28.41 13.01
C ALA A 110 20.94 28.96 11.79
N ALA A 111 21.20 30.22 11.41
CA ALA A 111 20.62 30.83 10.21
C ALA A 111 21.10 30.16 8.91
N ALA A 112 22.38 29.77 8.81
CA ALA A 112 22.90 29.02 7.66
C ALA A 112 22.29 27.61 7.54
N ARG A 113 22.06 26.93 8.67
CA ARG A 113 21.33 25.65 8.75
C ARG A 113 19.89 25.80 8.26
N ASP A 114 19.19 26.84 8.69
CA ASP A 114 17.80 27.07 8.28
C ASP A 114 17.72 27.57 6.82
N ALA A 115 18.72 28.29 6.33
CA ALA A 115 18.88 28.64 4.92
C ALA A 115 19.17 27.42 4.03
N ALA A 116 19.93 26.42 4.51
CA ALA A 116 20.18 25.18 3.78
C ALA A 116 18.94 24.27 3.64
N LYS A 117 17.97 24.41 4.57
CA LYS A 117 16.64 23.79 4.44
C LYS A 117 15.75 24.49 3.40
N LEU A 118 16.01 25.78 3.16
CA LEU A 118 15.27 26.67 2.27
C LEU A 118 15.99 26.98 0.96
N ALA A 119 17.13 26.32 0.68
CA ALA A 119 17.91 26.57 -0.53
C ALA A 119 17.08 26.22 -1.78
N PRO A 120 17.12 27.06 -2.83
CA PRO A 120 16.41 26.77 -4.07
C PRO A 120 16.90 25.45 -4.66
N ASP A 121 16.01 24.74 -5.33
CA ASP A 121 16.34 23.49 -6.02
C ASP A 121 17.52 23.71 -6.96
N ILE A 122 18.65 23.08 -6.63
CA ILE A 122 19.83 23.11 -7.49
C ILE A 122 19.45 22.36 -8.76
N PRO A 123 19.65 22.93 -9.97
CA PRO A 123 19.40 22.22 -11.21
C PRO A 123 20.16 20.88 -11.23
N VAL A 124 19.43 19.80 -11.47
CA VAL A 124 20.03 18.46 -11.56
C VAL A 124 20.86 18.39 -12.84
N SER A 125 22.18 18.24 -12.71
CA SER A 125 23.05 18.12 -13.88
C SER A 125 22.77 16.85 -14.68
N ASP A 126 22.98 16.92 -16.00
CA ASP A 126 22.82 15.74 -16.87
C ASP A 126 23.72 14.57 -16.44
N LYS A 127 24.92 14.85 -15.94
CA LYS A 127 25.85 13.84 -15.45
C LYS A 127 25.30 13.10 -14.22
N ALA A 128 24.70 13.82 -13.27
CA ALA A 128 24.07 13.21 -12.10
C ALA A 128 22.90 12.32 -12.52
N LEU A 129 22.06 12.83 -13.42
CA LEU A 129 20.90 12.10 -13.89
C LEU A 129 21.29 10.89 -14.77
N ASN A 130 22.41 10.95 -15.50
CA ASN A 130 22.98 9.78 -16.18
C ASN A 130 23.42 8.70 -15.19
N ALA A 131 24.12 9.06 -14.11
CA ALA A 131 24.52 8.11 -13.09
C ALA A 131 23.31 7.43 -12.41
N VAL A 132 22.24 8.19 -12.16
CA VAL A 132 20.97 7.64 -11.66
C VAL A 132 20.41 6.64 -12.67
N MET A 133 20.28 7.02 -13.94
CA MET A 133 19.75 6.13 -14.99
C MET A 133 20.61 4.88 -15.20
N ASP A 134 21.93 4.97 -15.06
CA ASP A 134 22.84 3.82 -15.15
C ASP A 134 22.64 2.83 -14.00
N ALA A 135 22.17 3.31 -12.84
CA ALA A 135 21.85 2.48 -11.67
C ALA A 135 20.41 1.97 -11.64
N VAL A 136 19.51 2.52 -12.48
CA VAL A 136 18.12 2.05 -12.58
C VAL A 136 18.12 0.65 -13.20
N LYS A 137 17.46 -0.29 -12.51
CA LYS A 137 17.14 -1.59 -13.09
C LYS A 137 16.01 -1.40 -14.11
N LEU A 138 16.36 -1.19 -15.37
CA LEU A 138 15.39 -1.08 -16.45
C LEU A 138 14.71 -2.44 -16.72
N PRO A 139 13.49 -2.41 -17.27
CA PRO A 139 12.86 -3.56 -17.92
C PRO A 139 13.84 -4.33 -18.82
N PRO A 140 13.78 -5.66 -18.87
CA PRO A 140 14.63 -6.44 -19.77
C PRO A 140 14.15 -6.28 -21.23
N GLY A 141 15.07 -6.32 -22.20
CA GLY A 141 14.71 -6.40 -23.62
C GLY A 141 14.61 -5.07 -24.38
N PRO A 142 14.12 -5.09 -25.63
CA PRO A 142 14.20 -3.95 -26.56
C PRO A 142 13.31 -2.76 -26.17
N HIS A 143 12.19 -3.02 -25.48
CA HIS A 143 11.23 -2.00 -25.04
C HIS A 143 11.74 -1.14 -23.89
N ALA A 144 12.79 -1.56 -23.17
CA ALA A 144 13.46 -0.75 -22.16
C ALA A 144 13.88 0.63 -22.67
N ARG A 145 14.31 0.70 -23.94
CA ARG A 145 14.70 1.96 -24.59
C ARG A 145 13.53 2.91 -24.79
N LEU A 146 12.30 2.40 -24.90
CA LEU A 146 11.11 3.21 -25.10
C LEU A 146 10.74 4.00 -23.84
N VAL A 147 10.99 3.43 -22.65
CA VAL A 147 10.63 4.04 -21.37
C VAL A 147 11.76 4.88 -20.75
N ALA A 148 13.00 4.74 -21.21
CA ALA A 148 14.17 5.37 -20.59
C ALA A 148 14.08 6.91 -20.49
N LEU A 149 13.61 7.59 -21.55
CA LEU A 149 13.44 9.05 -21.54
C LEU A 149 12.34 9.49 -20.57
N GLU A 150 11.23 8.75 -20.56
CA GLU A 150 10.08 9.00 -19.67
C GLU A 150 10.49 8.86 -18.20
N LEU A 151 11.26 7.81 -17.88
CA LEU A 151 11.85 7.59 -16.57
C LEU A 151 12.78 8.73 -16.17
N ARG A 152 13.69 9.13 -17.06
CA ARG A 152 14.65 10.21 -16.81
C ARG A 152 13.92 11.49 -16.38
N GLN A 153 12.86 11.87 -17.07
CA GLN A 153 12.08 13.07 -16.75
C GLN A 153 11.41 12.99 -15.38
N SER A 154 10.80 11.84 -15.04
CA SER A 154 10.18 11.66 -13.72
C SER A 154 11.23 11.67 -12.59
N LEU A 155 12.36 10.98 -12.76
CA LEU A 155 13.43 10.96 -11.77
C LEU A 155 14.08 12.33 -11.58
N GLN A 156 14.14 13.16 -12.62
CA GLN A 156 14.62 14.54 -12.49
C GLN A 156 13.75 15.35 -11.52
N GLN A 157 12.43 15.18 -11.57
CA GLN A 157 11.48 15.87 -10.69
C GLN A 157 11.59 15.37 -9.24
N LEU A 158 11.85 14.07 -9.06
CA LEU A 158 11.95 13.44 -7.74
C LEU A 158 13.32 13.58 -7.07
N HIS A 159 14.36 13.92 -7.84
CA HIS A 159 15.75 13.94 -7.36
C HIS A 159 15.95 14.80 -6.11
N ASN A 160 15.62 16.09 -6.17
CA ASN A 160 15.88 17.01 -5.06
C ASN A 160 14.98 16.76 -3.83
N PRO A 161 13.67 16.48 -3.98
CA PRO A 161 12.82 16.10 -2.85
C PRO A 161 13.33 14.85 -2.13
N LEU A 162 13.74 13.81 -2.87
CA LEU A 162 14.15 12.53 -2.28
C LEU A 162 15.55 12.56 -1.68
N ALA A 163 16.49 13.29 -2.28
CA ALA A 163 17.87 13.38 -1.81
C ALA A 163 18.02 13.90 -0.37
N ARG A 164 16.96 14.51 0.19
CA ARG A 164 16.92 14.98 1.59
C ARG A 164 16.72 13.84 2.59
N PHE A 165 16.11 12.74 2.16
CA PHE A 165 15.76 11.59 2.99
C PHE A 165 16.69 10.39 2.76
N ASP A 166 17.32 10.31 1.58
CA ASP A 166 18.14 9.17 1.18
C ASP A 166 19.36 8.99 2.10
N ALA A 167 19.31 7.91 2.87
CA ALA A 167 20.33 7.47 3.82
C ALA A 167 21.11 6.25 3.33
N THR A 168 20.82 5.78 2.11
CA THR A 168 21.55 4.65 1.54
C THR A 168 23.00 5.04 1.32
N PRO A 169 23.96 4.12 1.49
CA PRO A 169 25.37 4.40 1.23
C PRO A 169 25.59 4.94 -0.18
N ASP A 170 24.76 4.48 -1.13
CA ASP A 170 24.96 4.70 -2.56
C ASP A 170 23.98 5.66 -3.25
N ALA A 171 23.16 6.39 -2.49
CA ALA A 171 22.04 7.19 -3.01
C ALA A 171 21.11 6.36 -3.94
N SER A 172 20.85 5.12 -3.55
CA SER A 172 20.15 4.10 -4.34
C SER A 172 18.62 4.19 -4.24
N LEU A 173 18.04 5.10 -3.44
CA LEU A 173 16.57 5.24 -3.37
C LEU A 173 15.99 5.71 -4.71
N LEU A 174 16.60 6.74 -5.33
CA LEU A 174 16.10 7.28 -6.60
C LEU A 174 16.18 6.23 -7.73
N PRO A 175 17.31 5.52 -7.92
CA PRO A 175 17.36 4.37 -8.83
C PRO A 175 16.34 3.27 -8.52
N ALA A 176 16.13 2.93 -7.24
CA ALA A 176 15.16 1.90 -6.84
C ALA A 176 13.71 2.31 -7.17
N LEU A 177 13.33 3.56 -6.95
CA LEU A 177 12.05 4.11 -7.38
C LEU A 177 11.94 4.15 -8.92
N GLY A 178 13.05 4.43 -9.61
CA GLY A 178 13.14 4.35 -11.07
C GLY A 178 12.86 2.96 -11.61
N GLY A 179 13.33 1.92 -10.92
CA GLY A 179 12.97 0.52 -11.25
C GLY A 179 11.47 0.27 -11.11
N GLN A 180 10.87 0.69 -9.98
CA GLN A 180 9.43 0.54 -9.73
C GLN A 180 8.55 1.30 -10.74
N LEU A 181 8.94 2.52 -11.14
CA LEU A 181 8.24 3.24 -12.22
C LEU A 181 8.48 2.56 -13.58
N GLY A 182 9.68 2.04 -13.81
CA GLY A 182 10.06 1.35 -15.04
C GLY A 182 9.16 0.15 -15.35
N GLU A 183 8.89 -0.67 -14.34
CA GLU A 183 7.95 -1.80 -14.43
C GLU A 183 6.54 -1.34 -14.83
N ARG A 184 6.04 -0.23 -14.25
CA ARG A 184 4.70 0.29 -14.56
C ARG A 184 4.59 0.89 -15.96
N LEU A 185 5.62 1.62 -16.41
CA LEU A 185 5.66 2.13 -17.79
C LEU A 185 5.81 1.00 -18.81
N GLU A 186 6.54 -0.06 -18.46
CA GLU A 186 6.61 -1.29 -19.26
C GLU A 186 5.23 -1.94 -19.41
N GLU A 187 4.39 -1.98 -18.38
CA GLU A 187 3.02 -2.49 -18.51
C GLU A 187 2.20 -1.71 -19.54
N CYS A 188 2.29 -0.36 -19.55
CA CYS A 188 1.64 0.48 -20.56
C CYS A 188 2.12 0.16 -21.97
N VAL A 189 3.44 0.07 -22.17
CA VAL A 189 4.06 -0.26 -23.47
C VAL A 189 3.66 -1.68 -23.90
N THR A 190 3.61 -2.63 -22.98
CA THR A 190 3.24 -4.02 -23.25
C THR A 190 1.78 -4.13 -23.69
N ARG A 191 0.85 -3.40 -23.06
CA ARG A 191 -0.55 -3.33 -23.51
C ARG A 191 -0.67 -2.73 -24.92
N ALA A 192 0.05 -1.64 -25.19
CA ALA A 192 0.07 -1.03 -26.52
C ALA A 192 0.59 -2.00 -27.59
N LEU A 193 1.70 -2.69 -27.33
CA LEU A 193 2.26 -3.69 -28.25
C LEU A 193 1.33 -4.89 -28.43
N THR A 194 0.68 -5.34 -27.36
CA THR A 194 -0.32 -6.42 -27.40
C THR A 194 -1.46 -6.03 -28.36
N GLY A 195 -2.09 -4.89 -28.12
CA GLY A 195 -3.19 -4.39 -28.95
C GLY A 195 -2.77 -4.16 -30.41
N LEU A 196 -1.57 -3.64 -30.65
CA LEU A 196 -1.03 -3.43 -32.00
C LEU A 196 -0.82 -4.76 -32.73
N MET A 197 -0.20 -5.74 -32.08
CA MET A 197 0.17 -7.00 -32.72
C MET A 197 -1.04 -7.91 -32.95
N LEU A 198 -2.04 -7.89 -32.06
CA LEU A 198 -3.29 -8.62 -32.27
C LEU A 198 -4.05 -8.17 -33.54
N ARG A 199 -3.87 -6.92 -34.01
CA ARG A 199 -4.47 -6.45 -35.27
C ARG A 199 -3.92 -7.16 -36.51
N GLY A 200 -2.71 -7.73 -36.44
CA GLY A 200 -1.99 -8.33 -37.55
C GLY A 200 -1.89 -9.86 -37.55
N VAL A 201 -2.33 -10.54 -36.48
CA VAL A 201 -2.23 -12.00 -36.37
C VAL A 201 -3.41 -12.69 -37.07
N VAL A 202 -3.09 -13.65 -37.96
CA VAL A 202 -4.07 -14.53 -38.60
C VAL A 202 -4.65 -15.51 -37.57
N GLN A 203 -5.98 -15.64 -37.52
CA GLN A 203 -6.67 -16.55 -36.61
C GLN A 203 -6.23 -18.02 -36.81
N GLY A 204 -6.02 -18.75 -35.71
CA GLY A 204 -5.75 -20.20 -35.75
C GLY A 204 -4.68 -20.74 -34.78
N ARG A 205 -4.07 -19.92 -33.91
CA ARG A 205 -3.28 -20.39 -32.75
C ARG A 205 -4.15 -20.44 -31.48
N ASP A 206 -3.85 -21.38 -30.57
CA ASP A 206 -4.49 -21.47 -29.25
C ASP A 206 -4.22 -20.22 -28.40
N ASP A 207 -2.99 -19.69 -28.44
CA ASP A 207 -2.64 -18.34 -27.96
C ASP A 207 -1.94 -17.55 -29.10
N PRO A 208 -2.44 -16.37 -29.48
CA PRO A 208 -2.00 -15.65 -30.68
C PRO A 208 -0.62 -15.01 -30.55
N LEU A 209 -0.14 -14.72 -29.33
CA LEU A 209 1.06 -13.90 -29.11
C LEU A 209 2.21 -14.62 -28.41
N ILE A 210 1.99 -15.69 -27.65
CA ILE A 210 3.10 -16.40 -26.97
C ILE A 210 4.23 -16.73 -27.95
N GLY A 211 5.46 -16.35 -27.58
CA GLY A 211 6.69 -16.55 -28.36
C GLY A 211 6.84 -15.63 -29.58
N VAL A 212 5.86 -14.78 -29.88
CA VAL A 212 5.95 -13.80 -30.97
C VAL A 212 6.85 -12.66 -30.53
N SER A 213 7.83 -12.31 -31.39
CA SER A 213 8.79 -11.25 -31.09
C SER A 213 8.29 -9.87 -31.48
N VAL A 214 8.50 -8.88 -30.60
CA VAL A 214 8.23 -7.45 -30.83
C VAL A 214 9.35 -6.77 -31.64
N ASN A 215 10.53 -7.39 -31.76
CA ASN A 215 11.69 -6.78 -32.42
C ASN A 215 11.42 -6.30 -33.86
N PRO A 216 10.72 -7.07 -34.74
CA PRO A 216 10.44 -6.60 -36.10
C PRO A 216 9.58 -5.33 -36.13
N VAL A 217 8.63 -5.20 -35.20
CA VAL A 217 7.78 -4.02 -35.05
C VAL A 217 8.62 -2.84 -34.57
N LEU A 218 9.40 -3.03 -33.49
CA LEU A 218 10.24 -1.98 -32.92
C LEU A 218 11.34 -1.50 -33.87
N ASN A 219 11.91 -2.40 -34.69
CA ASN A 219 12.89 -2.04 -35.72
C ASN A 219 12.28 -1.17 -36.84
N GLY A 220 10.96 -1.21 -37.02
CA GLY A 220 10.22 -0.34 -37.94
C GLY A 220 9.94 1.06 -37.38
N TYR A 221 10.31 1.31 -36.12
CA TYR A 221 10.07 2.56 -35.39
C TYR A 221 11.40 3.26 -35.06
N PRO A 222 12.05 3.92 -36.04
CA PRO A 222 13.36 4.57 -35.85
C PRO A 222 13.36 5.70 -34.82
N ASN A 223 12.21 6.33 -34.56
CA ASN A 223 12.03 7.34 -33.50
C ASN A 223 11.53 6.71 -32.18
N GLY A 224 11.48 5.38 -32.09
CA GLY A 224 11.15 4.64 -30.87
C GLY A 224 9.73 4.92 -30.37
N LEU A 225 9.62 5.52 -29.19
CA LEU A 225 8.34 5.74 -28.52
C LEU A 225 7.42 6.68 -29.32
N GLU A 226 7.96 7.66 -30.04
CA GLU A 226 7.16 8.60 -30.84
C GLU A 226 6.38 7.86 -31.95
N ASP A 227 7.06 6.99 -32.69
CA ASP A 227 6.42 6.18 -33.73
C ASP A 227 5.42 5.18 -33.13
N LEU A 228 5.73 4.60 -31.96
CA LEU A 228 4.79 3.71 -31.26
C LEU A 228 3.53 4.47 -30.79
N CYS A 229 3.68 5.69 -30.26
CA CYS A 229 2.54 6.54 -29.92
C CYS A 229 1.71 6.93 -31.15
N ALA A 230 2.35 7.14 -32.32
CA ALA A 230 1.63 7.37 -33.55
C ALA A 230 0.84 6.13 -34.02
N ALA A 231 1.40 4.93 -33.82
CA ALA A 231 0.73 3.67 -34.15
C ALA A 231 -0.37 3.29 -33.15
N VAL A 232 -0.21 3.69 -31.88
CA VAL A 232 -1.15 3.45 -30.77
C VAL A 232 -1.47 4.79 -30.09
N PRO A 233 -2.43 5.57 -30.63
CA PRO A 233 -2.68 6.95 -30.20
C PRO A 233 -3.00 7.12 -28.71
N GLY A 234 -3.58 6.10 -28.06
CA GLY A 234 -3.88 6.13 -26.62
C GLY A 234 -2.64 6.03 -25.71
N LEU A 235 -1.51 5.50 -26.18
CA LEU A 235 -0.36 5.17 -25.33
C LEU A 235 0.24 6.41 -24.63
N ARG A 236 0.33 7.55 -25.31
CA ARG A 236 0.92 8.77 -24.74
C ARG A 236 0.19 9.21 -23.47
N ALA A 237 -1.14 9.32 -23.56
CA ALA A 237 -1.97 9.72 -22.43
C ALA A 237 -1.84 8.76 -21.24
N GLN A 238 -1.71 7.46 -21.51
CA GLN A 238 -1.56 6.43 -20.49
C GLN A 238 -0.22 6.52 -19.75
N LEU A 239 0.89 6.73 -20.49
CA LEU A 239 2.22 6.95 -19.91
C LEU A 239 2.25 8.23 -19.07
N ASP A 240 1.68 9.33 -19.58
CA ASP A 240 1.66 10.61 -18.89
C ASP A 240 0.82 10.55 -17.59
N ALA A 241 -0.30 9.83 -17.61
CA ALA A 241 -1.13 9.59 -16.44
C ALA A 241 -0.37 8.79 -15.36
N GLU A 242 0.27 7.67 -15.72
CA GLU A 242 1.04 6.86 -14.75
C GLU A 242 2.24 7.63 -14.17
N LYS A 243 2.98 8.38 -15.01
CA LYS A 243 4.08 9.24 -14.52
C LYS A 243 3.59 10.29 -13.54
N THR A 244 2.48 10.94 -13.87
CA THR A 244 1.89 12.00 -13.04
C THR A 244 1.43 11.43 -11.70
N ALA A 245 0.71 10.30 -11.72
CA ALA A 245 0.30 9.56 -10.54
C ALA A 245 1.49 9.16 -9.66
N PHE A 246 2.52 8.55 -10.26
CA PHE A 246 3.72 8.11 -9.55
C PHE A 246 4.45 9.28 -8.88
N ASN A 247 4.74 10.35 -9.62
CA ASN A 247 5.43 11.52 -9.08
C ASN A 247 4.61 12.15 -7.96
N ARG A 248 3.29 12.31 -8.15
CA ARG A 248 2.38 12.85 -7.14
C ARG A 248 2.39 12.02 -5.85
N ASN A 249 2.29 10.70 -5.96
CA ASN A 249 2.33 9.79 -4.81
C ASN A 249 3.63 9.96 -4.01
N VAL A 250 4.78 9.90 -4.69
CA VAL A 250 6.10 10.07 -4.05
C VAL A 250 6.24 11.46 -3.44
N THR A 251 5.92 12.54 -4.16
CA THR A 251 6.06 13.90 -3.62
C THR A 251 5.14 14.17 -2.44
N THR A 252 3.91 13.64 -2.48
CA THR A 252 2.93 13.80 -1.39
C THR A 252 3.42 13.06 -0.14
N LEU A 253 3.89 11.83 -0.30
CA LEU A 253 4.47 11.05 0.79
C LEU A 253 5.70 11.75 1.39
N LEU A 254 6.63 12.24 0.57
CA LEU A 254 7.84 12.91 1.06
C LEU A 254 7.51 14.21 1.80
N GLY A 255 6.53 14.97 1.30
CA GLY A 255 6.04 16.18 1.97
C GLY A 255 5.37 15.90 3.32
N ARG A 256 4.58 14.82 3.41
CA ARG A 256 4.01 14.34 4.68
C ARG A 256 5.11 13.87 5.63
N LEU A 257 6.00 13.00 5.15
CA LEU A 257 7.11 12.46 5.94
C LEU A 257 8.03 13.55 6.50
N ASP A 258 8.33 14.62 5.76
CA ASP A 258 9.14 15.75 6.26
C ASP A 258 8.54 16.36 7.54
N ARG A 259 7.21 16.53 7.54
CA ARG A 259 6.45 17.10 8.66
C ARG A 259 6.31 16.10 9.81
N ASP A 260 6.13 14.83 9.48
CA ASP A 260 5.69 13.80 10.41
C ASP A 260 6.84 12.98 11.00
N VAL A 261 8.07 13.13 10.50
CA VAL A 261 9.20 12.25 10.85
C VAL A 261 9.44 12.12 12.36
N ASN A 262 9.24 13.20 13.12
CA ASN A 262 9.37 13.16 14.58
C ASN A 262 8.23 12.37 15.24
N ALA A 263 7.00 12.47 14.72
CA ALA A 263 5.85 11.72 15.21
C ALA A 263 6.01 10.22 14.87
N VAL A 264 6.48 9.91 13.66
CA VAL A 264 6.84 8.54 13.24
C VAL A 264 7.92 7.96 14.16
N ALA A 265 9.01 8.69 14.37
CA ALA A 265 10.09 8.31 15.27
C ALA A 265 9.61 8.05 16.70
N GLY A 266 8.83 8.98 17.26
CA GLY A 266 8.27 8.86 18.60
C GLY A 266 7.32 7.67 18.75
N ARG A 267 6.46 7.45 17.75
CA ARG A 267 5.42 6.41 17.81
C ARG A 267 5.97 5.01 17.62
N PHE A 268 6.88 4.81 16.66
CA PHE A 268 7.32 3.47 16.25
C PHE A 268 8.72 3.09 16.75
N PHE A 269 9.62 4.08 16.90
CA PHE A 269 11.06 3.82 17.08
C PHE A 269 11.64 4.41 18.38
N GLY A 270 10.80 4.68 19.38
CA GLY A 270 11.25 5.17 20.70
C GLY A 270 11.90 6.56 20.67
N GLY A 271 11.59 7.37 19.65
CA GLY A 271 12.10 8.74 19.52
C GLY A 271 13.49 8.86 18.89
N ALA A 272 14.06 7.77 18.37
CA ALA A 272 15.31 7.82 17.60
C ALA A 272 15.16 8.72 16.36
N ASP A 273 16.11 9.63 16.11
CA ASP A 273 16.09 10.45 14.90
C ASP A 273 16.23 9.56 13.64
N VAL A 274 15.25 9.64 12.76
CA VAL A 274 15.19 8.91 11.49
C VAL A 274 15.13 9.84 10.28
N ARG A 275 15.34 11.15 10.46
CA ARG A 275 15.22 12.17 9.40
C ARG A 275 16.14 11.94 8.21
N ALA A 276 17.34 11.44 8.46
CA ALA A 276 18.31 11.03 7.45
C ALA A 276 18.52 9.51 7.49
N GLY A 277 17.45 8.74 7.74
CA GLY A 277 17.50 7.30 7.94
C GLY A 277 16.85 6.47 6.83
N LEU A 278 16.18 7.06 5.84
CA LEU A 278 15.43 6.30 4.84
C LEU A 278 16.37 5.52 3.91
N GLN A 279 16.35 4.20 4.00
CA GLN A 279 17.17 3.27 3.22
C GLN A 279 16.35 2.51 2.17
N GLY A 280 15.02 2.49 2.31
CA GLY A 280 14.14 1.85 1.33
C GLY A 280 12.76 2.49 1.25
N MET A 281 12.21 2.50 0.04
CA MET A 281 10.82 2.85 -0.25
C MET A 281 10.24 1.82 -1.21
N THR A 282 9.27 1.04 -0.74
CA THR A 282 8.56 0.07 -1.59
C THR A 282 7.13 0.54 -1.78
N ILE A 283 6.80 1.03 -2.96
CA ILE A 283 5.42 1.32 -3.34
C ILE A 283 4.77 -0.02 -3.69
N THR A 284 3.79 -0.44 -2.91
CA THR A 284 3.18 -1.77 -3.07
C THR A 284 2.33 -1.84 -4.34
N SER A 285 1.88 -3.05 -4.66
CA SER A 285 0.91 -3.32 -5.72
C SER A 285 -0.55 -3.07 -5.29
N SER A 286 -0.77 -2.35 -4.18
CA SER A 286 -2.13 -1.97 -3.77
C SER A 286 -2.84 -1.22 -4.89
N ASP A 287 -4.16 -1.33 -4.95
CA ASP A 287 -4.96 -0.60 -5.92
C ASP A 287 -4.64 0.91 -5.85
N PRO A 288 -4.46 1.56 -7.01
CA PRO A 288 -4.30 3.01 -7.05
C PRO A 288 -5.61 3.70 -6.69
N HIS A 289 -5.53 4.68 -5.81
CA HIS A 289 -6.66 5.51 -5.39
C HIS A 289 -6.23 6.97 -5.24
N LYS A 290 -7.19 7.90 -5.28
CA LYS A 290 -6.98 9.32 -4.92
C LYS A 290 -5.83 9.97 -5.71
N GLY A 291 -5.82 9.81 -7.03
CA GLY A 291 -4.80 10.31 -7.93
C GLY A 291 -3.54 9.44 -7.98
N GLY A 292 -3.69 8.12 -7.96
CA GLY A 292 -2.59 7.16 -8.08
C GLY A 292 -1.80 6.90 -6.80
N ASN A 293 -2.31 7.32 -5.64
CA ASN A 293 -1.72 7.00 -4.36
C ASN A 293 -1.83 5.49 -4.09
N ARG A 294 -0.77 4.93 -3.51
CA ARG A 294 -0.63 3.52 -3.14
C ARG A 294 0.02 3.43 -1.77
N VAL A 295 -0.16 2.30 -1.10
CA VAL A 295 0.52 2.02 0.17
C VAL A 295 2.03 1.98 -0.07
N VAL A 296 2.82 2.54 0.86
CA VAL A 296 4.29 2.56 0.75
C VAL A 296 4.91 2.02 2.04
N ILE A 297 5.81 1.05 1.91
CA ILE A 297 6.64 0.59 3.01
C ILE A 297 7.89 1.45 3.06
N LEU A 298 8.12 2.10 4.20
CA LEU A 298 9.29 2.92 4.49
C LEU A 298 10.26 2.10 5.35
N ASP A 299 11.51 2.01 4.90
CA ASP A 299 12.59 1.34 5.62
C ASP A 299 13.61 2.37 6.08
N PHE A 300 13.75 2.55 7.39
CA PHE A 300 14.69 3.48 8.02
C PHE A 300 16.00 2.79 8.47
N GLY A 301 16.22 1.53 8.08
CA GLY A 301 17.36 0.73 8.49
C GLY A 301 17.24 0.18 9.92
N ASP A 302 18.11 -0.77 10.27
CA ASP A 302 18.14 -1.42 11.59
C ASP A 302 16.77 -1.99 12.02
N ASP A 303 16.10 -2.68 11.10
CA ASP A 303 14.74 -3.24 11.26
C ASP A 303 13.63 -2.21 11.57
N ARG A 304 13.92 -0.91 11.45
CA ARG A 304 12.93 0.15 11.65
C ARG A 304 12.13 0.37 10.38
N LYS A 305 10.95 -0.22 10.31
CA LYS A 305 10.02 -0.07 9.18
C LYS A 305 8.68 0.49 9.63
N ALA A 306 8.05 1.26 8.75
CA ALA A 306 6.68 1.74 8.92
C ALA A 306 5.95 1.64 7.58
N VAL A 307 4.64 1.41 7.62
CA VAL A 307 3.77 1.38 6.45
C VAL A 307 3.02 2.70 6.39
N TYR A 308 3.22 3.46 5.32
CA TYR A 308 2.42 4.64 5.01
C TYR A 308 1.18 4.25 4.21
N LYS A 309 0.00 4.56 4.75
CA LYS A 309 -1.28 4.41 4.07
C LYS A 309 -1.83 5.80 3.69
N PRO A 310 -2.03 6.09 2.40
CA PRO A 310 -2.56 7.39 1.93
C PRO A 310 -4.09 7.49 2.10
N ARG A 311 -4.62 6.96 3.21
CA ARG A 311 -6.04 6.98 3.58
C ARG A 311 -6.19 7.06 5.10
N ASP A 312 -7.38 7.44 5.56
CA ASP A 312 -7.72 7.42 6.97
C ASP A 312 -7.49 6.04 7.59
N VAL A 313 -6.70 5.96 8.66
CA VAL A 313 -6.40 4.73 9.42
C VAL A 313 -7.01 4.73 10.82
N ARG A 314 -7.82 5.75 11.18
CA ARG A 314 -8.46 5.84 12.50
C ARG A 314 -9.33 4.62 12.78
N ILE A 315 -10.03 4.11 11.76
CA ILE A 315 -10.85 2.91 11.91
C ILE A 315 -10.00 1.66 12.17
N ASP A 316 -8.87 1.49 11.46
CA ASP A 316 -7.95 0.39 11.73
C ASP A 316 -7.37 0.48 13.16
N GLU A 317 -7.03 1.68 13.62
CA GLU A 317 -6.59 1.92 15.01
C GLU A 317 -7.69 1.58 16.01
N ALA A 318 -8.94 1.97 15.78
CA ALA A 318 -10.06 1.64 16.66
C ALA A 318 -10.31 0.13 16.76
N LEU A 319 -9.98 -0.63 15.71
CA LEU A 319 -10.18 -2.08 15.65
C LEU A 319 -9.01 -2.85 16.27
N SER A 320 -7.77 -2.54 15.87
CA SER A 320 -6.56 -3.33 16.20
C SER A 320 -5.43 -2.51 16.82
N GLY A 321 -5.68 -1.27 17.21
CA GLY A 321 -4.68 -0.37 17.75
C GLY A 321 -4.19 -0.75 19.14
N ALA A 322 -2.89 -0.57 19.37
CA ALA A 322 -2.26 -0.56 20.68
C ALA A 322 -2.01 0.88 21.12
N ALA A 323 -2.46 1.25 22.32
CA ALA A 323 -2.33 2.62 22.86
C ALA A 323 -2.91 3.67 21.89
N LEU A 324 -4.23 3.62 21.70
CA LEU A 324 -4.96 4.43 20.73
C LEU A 324 -4.89 5.91 21.09
N SER A 325 -4.98 6.75 20.06
CA SER A 325 -5.03 8.21 20.20
C SER A 325 -6.25 8.68 21.02
N SER A 326 -7.34 7.91 21.02
CA SER A 326 -8.57 8.18 21.80
C SER A 326 -8.41 7.90 23.30
N GLY A 327 -7.44 7.08 23.72
CA GLY A 327 -7.33 6.57 25.08
C GLY A 327 -8.37 5.50 25.46
N HIS A 328 -9.30 5.18 24.56
CA HIS A 328 -10.26 4.08 24.70
C HIS A 328 -9.65 2.76 24.17
N PRO A 329 -10.10 1.60 24.66
CA PRO A 329 -9.61 0.30 24.19
C PRO A 329 -10.02 0.04 22.73
N SER A 330 -9.18 -0.66 21.98
CA SER A 330 -9.54 -1.18 20.66
C SER A 330 -10.55 -2.32 20.76
N MET A 331 -11.20 -2.65 19.63
CA MET A 331 -12.08 -3.82 19.57
C MET A 331 -11.34 -5.14 19.86
N MET A 332 -10.07 -5.26 19.46
CA MET A 332 -9.22 -6.40 19.85
C MET A 332 -9.09 -6.51 21.38
N GLU A 333 -8.81 -5.41 22.09
CA GLU A 333 -8.73 -5.41 23.56
C GLU A 333 -10.09 -5.69 24.21
N ILE A 334 -11.18 -5.15 23.65
CA ILE A 334 -12.55 -5.41 24.14
C ILE A 334 -12.87 -6.92 24.07
N ALA A 335 -12.44 -7.61 23.01
CA ALA A 335 -12.58 -9.07 22.86
C ALA A 335 -11.48 -9.89 23.59
N GLY A 336 -10.60 -9.25 24.36
CA GLY A 336 -9.49 -9.93 25.04
C GLY A 336 -8.48 -10.57 24.08
N ALA A 337 -8.24 -9.93 22.94
CA ALA A 337 -7.26 -10.28 21.92
C ALA A 337 -6.11 -9.26 21.88
N ASP A 338 -5.75 -8.67 23.02
CA ASP A 338 -4.72 -7.62 23.17
C ASP A 338 -3.39 -7.98 22.49
N ALA A 339 -3.06 -9.28 22.46
CA ALA A 339 -1.87 -9.83 21.80
C ALA A 339 -1.83 -9.62 20.28
N LEU A 340 -2.96 -9.26 19.65
CA LEU A 340 -3.10 -8.95 18.22
C LEU A 340 -3.11 -7.44 17.93
N THR A 341 -2.89 -6.60 18.95
CA THR A 341 -2.81 -5.15 18.75
C THR A 341 -1.43 -4.71 18.25
N TYR A 342 -1.41 -3.63 17.47
CA TYR A 342 -0.19 -3.01 16.95
C TYR A 342 -0.38 -1.50 16.77
N ARG A 343 0.69 -0.76 16.51
CA ARG A 343 0.66 0.70 16.59
C ARG A 343 0.22 1.36 15.28
N PHE A 344 -0.55 2.44 15.44
CA PHE A 344 -1.00 3.32 14.36
C PHE A 344 -0.66 4.78 14.69
N LEU A 345 -0.58 5.60 13.66
CA LEU A 345 -0.42 7.04 13.74
C LEU A 345 -1.34 7.69 12.70
N PRO A 346 -2.62 7.92 13.04
CA PRO A 346 -3.54 8.65 12.18
C PRO A 346 -3.17 10.14 12.14
N LEU A 347 -3.16 10.73 10.96
CA LEU A 347 -2.80 12.13 10.72
C LEU A 347 -3.73 12.75 9.67
N GLN A 348 -3.65 14.07 9.52
CA GLN A 348 -4.46 14.83 8.57
C GLN A 348 -3.65 16.00 8.01
N ASP A 349 -3.85 16.31 6.72
CA ASP A 349 -3.31 17.52 6.13
C ASP A 349 -4.03 18.76 6.67
N ALA A 350 -3.32 19.88 6.83
CA ALA A 350 -3.91 21.16 7.26
C ALA A 350 -4.90 21.78 6.23
N GLY A 351 -5.03 21.17 5.05
CA GLY A 351 -5.97 21.50 4.00
C GLY A 351 -5.85 20.50 2.85
N HIS A 352 -6.91 20.35 2.04
CA HIS A 352 -6.93 19.45 0.90
C HIS A 352 -6.86 20.22 -0.42
N ALA A 353 -5.92 19.84 -1.28
CA ALA A 353 -5.90 20.30 -2.66
C ALA A 353 -6.86 19.42 -3.47
N PRO A 354 -7.84 19.99 -4.21
CA PRO A 354 -8.71 19.20 -5.05
C PRO A 354 -7.88 18.39 -6.05
N LEU A 355 -8.31 17.16 -6.30
CA LEU A 355 -7.67 16.35 -7.34
C LEU A 355 -7.78 17.07 -8.69
N PRO A 356 -6.72 17.10 -9.52
CA PRO A 356 -6.77 17.72 -10.83
C PRO A 356 -7.95 17.21 -11.66
N GLY A 357 -8.79 18.12 -12.18
CA GLY A 357 -10.01 17.75 -12.92
C GLY A 357 -11.26 17.55 -12.05
N HIS A 358 -11.15 17.74 -10.73
CA HIS A 358 -12.26 17.65 -9.76
C HIS A 358 -12.57 18.99 -9.10
N ASP A 359 -12.22 20.13 -9.72
CA ASP A 359 -12.42 21.48 -9.17
C ASP A 359 -13.89 21.81 -8.80
N ALA A 360 -14.84 21.09 -9.41
CA ALA A 360 -16.27 21.21 -9.14
C ALA A 360 -16.76 20.40 -7.91
N TRP A 361 -15.86 19.66 -7.25
CA TRP A 361 -16.14 18.77 -6.12
C TRP A 361 -15.48 19.36 -4.87
N PRO A 362 -16.11 20.30 -4.17
CA PRO A 362 -15.50 20.93 -3.00
C PRO A 362 -15.34 19.88 -1.90
N ALA A 363 -14.10 19.63 -1.49
CA ALA A 363 -13.79 18.77 -0.36
C ALA A 363 -14.40 19.34 0.92
N ASP A 364 -14.91 18.46 1.79
CA ASP A 364 -15.27 18.83 3.14
C ASP A 364 -13.98 19.08 3.94
N ALA A 365 -13.58 20.35 4.06
CA ALA A 365 -12.27 20.73 4.57
C ALA A 365 -11.97 20.16 5.98
N THR A 366 -12.99 19.90 6.80
CA THR A 366 -12.82 19.31 8.15
C THR A 366 -12.55 17.81 8.12
N GLU A 367 -12.96 17.11 7.06
CA GLU A 367 -12.87 15.64 6.91
C GLU A 367 -11.87 15.23 5.82
N SER A 368 -11.26 16.20 5.15
CA SER A 368 -10.37 15.95 4.02
C SER A 368 -8.92 15.70 4.44
N GLY A 369 -8.18 14.96 3.61
CA GLY A 369 -6.74 14.81 3.77
C GLY A 369 -6.29 13.89 4.91
N HIS A 370 -7.14 12.97 5.38
CA HIS A 370 -6.72 11.95 6.34
C HIS A 370 -5.78 10.90 5.70
N TYR A 371 -4.73 10.56 6.43
CA TYR A 371 -3.75 9.51 6.12
C TYR A 371 -3.20 8.90 7.41
N GLY A 372 -2.29 7.94 7.31
CA GLY A 372 -1.53 7.57 8.50
C GLY A 372 -0.36 6.65 8.25
N TYR A 373 0.40 6.46 9.32
CA TYR A 373 1.49 5.50 9.40
C TYR A 373 1.08 4.34 10.31
N VAL A 374 1.55 3.15 9.97
CA VAL A 374 1.21 1.90 10.66
C VAL A 374 2.50 1.16 10.95
N GLU A 375 2.57 0.53 12.12
CA GLU A 375 3.68 -0.35 12.47
C GLU A 375 3.85 -1.44 11.40
N PHE A 376 5.08 -1.62 10.92
CA PHE A 376 5.37 -2.71 10.02
C PHE A 376 5.41 -4.02 10.80
N LEU A 377 4.55 -4.96 10.43
CA LEU A 377 4.53 -6.32 10.99
C LEU A 377 5.40 -7.23 10.11
N PRO A 378 6.55 -7.72 10.60
CA PRO A 378 7.39 -8.64 9.84
C PRO A 378 6.62 -9.92 9.46
N ASN A 379 6.66 -10.31 8.19
CA ASN A 379 5.89 -11.44 7.67
C ASN A 379 6.64 -12.10 6.50
N GLY A 380 6.08 -13.18 5.96
CA GLY A 380 6.58 -13.84 4.73
C GLY A 380 7.90 -14.61 4.87
N GLU A 381 8.55 -14.57 6.03
CA GLU A 381 9.79 -15.29 6.32
C GLU A 381 9.56 -16.44 7.31
N PRO A 382 10.32 -17.56 7.21
CA PRO A 382 10.23 -18.70 8.12
C PRO A 382 10.15 -18.37 9.62
N GLY A 383 10.93 -17.38 10.06
CA GLY A 383 10.95 -16.96 11.47
C GLY A 383 9.64 -16.34 11.96
N GLN A 384 8.75 -15.93 11.04
CA GLN A 384 7.45 -15.32 11.34
C GLN A 384 6.31 -16.34 11.29
N CYS A 385 6.37 -17.31 10.37
CA CYS A 385 5.26 -18.22 10.09
C CYS A 385 5.41 -19.65 10.66
N VAL A 386 6.61 -20.09 11.03
CA VAL A 386 6.81 -21.47 11.52
C VAL A 386 6.47 -21.57 13.01
N ALA A 387 5.50 -22.42 13.33
CA ALA A 387 4.98 -22.63 14.67
C ALA A 387 5.16 -24.08 15.16
N THR A 388 5.37 -24.22 16.47
CA THR A 388 5.16 -25.48 17.19
C THR A 388 3.68 -25.79 17.34
N ASP A 389 3.32 -27.02 17.71
CA ASP A 389 1.92 -27.38 17.99
C ASP A 389 1.28 -26.50 19.07
N ALA A 390 2.05 -26.11 20.10
CA ALA A 390 1.58 -25.22 21.15
C ALA A 390 1.32 -23.79 20.63
N GLN A 391 2.25 -23.24 19.84
CA GLN A 391 2.08 -21.92 19.21
C GLN A 391 0.93 -21.91 18.20
N ALA A 392 0.73 -23.00 17.46
CA ALA A 392 -0.41 -23.10 16.54
C ALA A 392 -1.75 -23.17 17.28
N LYS A 393 -1.83 -23.86 18.42
CA LYS A 393 -3.02 -23.79 19.29
C LYS A 393 -3.30 -22.36 19.77
N GLU A 394 -2.26 -21.64 20.17
CA GLU A 394 -2.37 -20.23 20.57
C GLU A 394 -2.81 -19.35 19.39
N TYR A 395 -2.20 -19.53 18.21
CA TYR A 395 -2.57 -18.84 16.97
C TYR A 395 -4.07 -18.97 16.69
N TYR A 396 -4.62 -20.19 16.67
CA TYR A 396 -6.03 -20.40 16.36
C TYR A 396 -6.94 -19.89 17.48
N GLY A 397 -6.52 -19.98 18.75
CA GLY A 397 -7.23 -19.36 19.86
C GLY A 397 -7.30 -17.83 19.74
N LEU A 398 -6.19 -17.19 19.38
CA LEU A 398 -6.15 -15.75 19.12
C LEU A 398 -6.96 -15.38 17.87
N LEU A 399 -6.88 -16.18 16.80
CA LEU A 399 -7.67 -16.00 15.59
C LEU A 399 -9.17 -16.00 15.92
N GLY A 400 -9.63 -16.95 16.74
CA GLY A 400 -11.02 -17.02 17.18
C GLY A 400 -11.46 -15.76 17.93
N ARG A 401 -10.63 -15.27 18.86
CA ARG A 401 -10.91 -14.02 19.60
C ARG A 401 -10.93 -12.80 18.67
N GLY A 402 -9.98 -12.72 17.75
CA GLY A 402 -9.94 -11.67 16.73
C GLY A 402 -11.15 -11.69 15.81
N VAL A 403 -11.60 -12.88 15.38
CA VAL A 403 -12.84 -13.02 14.60
C VAL A 403 -14.06 -12.57 15.41
N ALA A 404 -14.12 -12.84 16.72
CA ALA A 404 -15.18 -12.29 17.57
C ALA A 404 -15.15 -10.75 17.60
N ALA A 405 -13.97 -10.13 17.72
CA ALA A 405 -13.81 -8.68 17.62
C ALA A 405 -14.31 -8.13 16.27
N MET A 406 -13.91 -8.76 15.16
CA MET A 406 -14.30 -8.38 13.81
C MET A 406 -15.80 -8.55 13.55
N MET A 407 -16.41 -9.64 14.04
CA MET A 407 -17.85 -9.89 13.96
C MET A 407 -18.63 -8.77 14.67
N LEU A 408 -18.22 -8.43 15.89
CA LEU A 408 -18.86 -7.38 16.69
C LEU A 408 -18.69 -6.01 16.03
N ALA A 409 -17.53 -5.71 15.45
CA ALA A 409 -17.34 -4.46 14.72
C ALA A 409 -18.02 -4.42 13.33
N GLY A 410 -18.65 -5.51 12.89
CA GLY A 410 -19.26 -5.58 11.57
C GLY A 410 -18.23 -5.46 10.45
N ALA A 411 -17.01 -5.95 10.65
CA ALA A 411 -15.96 -5.94 9.66
C ALA A 411 -16.26 -6.92 8.51
N ALA A 412 -15.98 -6.49 7.29
CA ALA A 412 -16.02 -7.32 6.09
C ALA A 412 -14.66 -7.27 5.37
N ASP A 413 -14.57 -7.94 4.23
CA ASP A 413 -13.36 -7.96 3.39
C ASP A 413 -12.12 -8.57 4.09
N LEU A 414 -12.33 -9.55 4.98
CA LEU A 414 -11.29 -10.27 5.72
C LEU A 414 -10.77 -11.48 4.94
N HIS A 415 -10.35 -11.24 3.71
CA HIS A 415 -9.71 -12.27 2.87
C HIS A 415 -8.21 -12.40 3.23
N HIS A 416 -7.54 -13.36 2.59
CA HIS A 416 -6.26 -13.90 3.02
C HIS A 416 -5.10 -12.88 3.11
N GLU A 417 -5.04 -11.89 2.23
CA GLU A 417 -4.05 -10.79 2.33
C GLU A 417 -4.27 -9.86 3.53
N ASN A 418 -5.47 -9.88 4.12
CA ASN A 418 -5.84 -9.07 5.28
C ASN A 418 -5.67 -9.81 6.62
N ILE A 419 -5.18 -11.05 6.60
CA ILE A 419 -4.80 -11.83 7.78
C ILE A 419 -3.31 -12.18 7.68
N MET A 420 -2.47 -11.38 8.32
CA MET A 420 -1.02 -11.54 8.30
C MET A 420 -0.52 -12.39 9.48
N VAL A 421 0.43 -13.26 9.22
CA VAL A 421 1.15 -14.04 10.22
C VAL A 421 2.47 -13.35 10.54
N SER A 422 2.56 -12.81 11.74
CA SER A 422 3.76 -12.16 12.30
C SER A 422 4.02 -12.70 13.70
N GLY A 423 5.26 -13.12 13.99
CA GLY A 423 5.59 -13.75 15.27
C GLY A 423 4.66 -14.91 15.67
N GLN A 424 4.24 -15.73 14.70
CA GLN A 424 3.28 -16.83 14.85
C GLN A 424 1.89 -16.41 15.37
N LYS A 425 1.45 -15.17 15.10
CA LYS A 425 0.13 -14.66 15.48
C LYS A 425 -0.64 -14.10 14.27
N PRO A 426 -1.99 -14.20 14.26
CA PRO A 426 -2.85 -13.71 13.18
C PRO A 426 -3.23 -12.25 13.36
N TYR A 427 -2.48 -11.34 12.76
CA TYR A 427 -2.82 -9.91 12.74
C TYR A 427 -3.80 -9.59 11.63
N PHE A 428 -4.77 -8.74 11.93
CA PHE A 428 -5.74 -8.26 10.96
C PHE A 428 -5.31 -6.90 10.41
N SER A 429 -5.31 -6.73 9.10
CA SER A 429 -4.99 -5.48 8.41
C SER A 429 -6.07 -5.09 7.42
N ASP A 430 -6.04 -3.82 7.02
CA ASP A 430 -6.96 -3.23 6.05
C ASP A 430 -8.43 -3.30 6.48
N LEU A 431 -8.69 -2.76 7.67
CA LEU A 431 -9.96 -2.91 8.38
C LEU A 431 -10.95 -1.79 8.06
N GLU A 432 -10.82 -1.22 6.87
CA GLU A 432 -11.62 -0.07 6.43
C GLU A 432 -13.07 -0.46 6.08
N PHE A 433 -13.39 -1.75 5.93
CA PHE A 433 -14.75 -2.28 5.75
C PHE A 433 -15.46 -2.60 7.08
N ALA A 434 -15.28 -1.77 8.09
CA ALA A 434 -15.96 -1.90 9.37
C ALA A 434 -17.39 -1.33 9.33
N LEU A 435 -18.19 -1.67 10.36
CA LEU A 435 -19.57 -1.18 10.52
C LEU A 435 -20.44 -1.48 9.29
N THR A 436 -20.19 -2.62 8.65
CA THR A 436 -20.96 -3.10 7.50
C THR A 436 -22.33 -3.58 7.99
N PRO A 437 -23.45 -2.95 7.59
CA PRO A 437 -24.77 -3.22 8.18
C PRO A 437 -25.27 -4.63 7.93
N SER A 438 -24.91 -5.21 6.78
CA SER A 438 -25.30 -6.58 6.44
C SER A 438 -24.62 -7.60 7.37
N VAL A 439 -23.43 -7.32 7.88
CA VAL A 439 -22.72 -8.15 8.88
C VAL A 439 -23.42 -8.01 10.23
N HIS A 440 -23.66 -6.79 10.71
CA HIS A 440 -24.36 -6.55 11.98
C HIS A 440 -25.77 -7.11 12.01
N THR A 441 -26.56 -6.93 10.94
CA THR A 441 -27.93 -7.44 10.86
C THR A 441 -27.96 -8.97 10.87
N LYS A 442 -27.04 -9.62 10.14
CA LYS A 442 -26.91 -11.09 10.14
C LYS A 442 -26.48 -11.61 11.50
N LEU A 443 -25.52 -10.95 12.16
CA LEU A 443 -25.09 -11.33 13.50
C LEU A 443 -26.23 -11.17 14.52
N ALA A 444 -26.97 -10.06 14.47
CA ALA A 444 -28.10 -9.83 15.36
C ALA A 444 -29.20 -10.90 15.17
N GLY A 445 -29.52 -11.28 13.92
CA GLY A 445 -30.44 -12.38 13.64
C GLY A 445 -29.93 -13.74 14.15
N LEU A 446 -28.63 -14.01 13.95
CA LEU A 446 -27.98 -15.23 14.44
C LEU A 446 -27.98 -15.34 15.98
N MET A 447 -27.96 -14.21 16.70
CA MET A 447 -28.09 -14.18 18.16
C MET A 447 -29.48 -14.62 18.64
N GLU A 448 -30.53 -14.39 17.85
CA GLU A 448 -31.91 -14.79 18.18
C GLU A 448 -32.24 -16.24 17.79
N GLU A 449 -31.49 -16.81 16.84
CA GLU A 449 -31.72 -18.17 16.38
C GLU A 449 -31.48 -19.21 17.49
N THR A 450 -32.33 -20.23 17.56
CA THR A 450 -32.22 -21.31 18.57
C THR A 450 -32.07 -22.68 17.93
N ASP A 451 -32.42 -22.85 16.65
CA ASP A 451 -32.22 -24.10 15.93
C ASP A 451 -30.75 -24.33 15.59
N THR A 452 -30.20 -25.46 16.03
CA THR A 452 -28.76 -25.76 15.90
C THR A 452 -28.32 -25.93 14.45
N ALA A 453 -29.18 -26.41 13.55
CA ALA A 453 -28.84 -26.54 12.14
C ALA A 453 -28.85 -25.16 11.46
N ALA A 454 -29.90 -24.37 11.69
CA ALA A 454 -30.00 -23.01 11.19
C ALA A 454 -28.84 -22.11 11.64
N ILE A 455 -28.39 -22.24 12.90
CA ILE A 455 -27.22 -21.51 13.41
C ILE A 455 -25.97 -21.80 12.58
N LYS A 456 -25.72 -23.06 12.22
CA LYS A 456 -24.54 -23.44 11.44
C LYS A 456 -24.58 -22.81 10.04
N ASP A 457 -25.73 -22.89 9.38
CA ASP A 457 -25.92 -22.34 8.04
C ASP A 457 -25.81 -20.80 8.04
N GLN A 458 -26.46 -20.15 9.01
CA GLN A 458 -26.42 -18.69 9.16
C GLN A 458 -25.02 -18.19 9.58
N PHE A 459 -24.29 -18.94 10.41
CA PHE A 459 -22.90 -18.62 10.75
C PHE A 459 -22.00 -18.71 9.52
N ALA A 460 -22.13 -19.76 8.71
CA ALA A 460 -21.37 -19.88 7.46
C ALA A 460 -21.67 -18.72 6.50
N LEU A 461 -22.95 -18.32 6.38
CA LEU A 461 -23.34 -17.14 5.60
C LEU A 461 -22.74 -15.83 6.15
N LEU A 462 -22.65 -15.69 7.48
CA LEU A 462 -22.00 -14.53 8.11
C LEU A 462 -20.51 -14.51 7.78
N MET A 463 -19.80 -15.64 7.91
CA MET A 463 -18.36 -15.72 7.56
C MET A 463 -18.11 -15.43 6.08
N GLY A 464 -18.99 -15.91 5.19
CA GLY A 464 -18.94 -15.57 3.77
C GLY A 464 -19.14 -14.08 3.50
N ASN A 465 -20.09 -13.45 4.20
CA ASN A 465 -20.30 -11.99 4.14
C ASN A 465 -19.10 -11.18 4.64
N MET A 466 -18.34 -11.73 5.58
CA MET A 466 -17.10 -11.14 6.08
C MET A 466 -15.89 -11.43 5.18
N ALA A 467 -16.06 -12.20 4.09
CA ALA A 467 -15.01 -12.76 3.22
C ALA A 467 -14.00 -13.69 3.93
N LEU A 468 -14.32 -14.16 5.14
CA LEU A 468 -13.40 -14.95 5.96
C LEU A 468 -13.14 -16.35 5.39
N HIS A 469 -14.09 -16.92 4.63
CA HIS A 469 -13.88 -18.17 3.88
C HIS A 469 -12.60 -18.11 3.03
N GLU A 470 -12.44 -17.01 2.29
CA GLU A 470 -11.28 -16.78 1.45
C GLU A 470 -10.03 -16.55 2.30
N GLY A 471 -10.18 -15.89 3.45
CA GLY A 471 -9.12 -15.74 4.46
C GLY A 471 -8.54 -17.04 5.00
N MET A 472 -9.36 -18.10 5.06
CA MET A 472 -8.95 -19.39 5.61
C MET A 472 -8.44 -20.38 4.56
N THR A 473 -8.72 -20.15 3.27
CA THR A 473 -8.56 -21.18 2.23
C THR A 473 -7.75 -20.73 1.01
N LYS A 474 -7.59 -19.42 0.77
CA LYS A 474 -6.80 -18.91 -0.37
C LYS A 474 -5.40 -18.49 0.08
N ALA A 475 -4.44 -18.76 -0.80
CA ALA A 475 -3.05 -18.34 -0.64
C ALA A 475 -2.60 -17.38 -1.76
N THR A 476 -3.52 -16.94 -2.62
CA THR A 476 -3.22 -16.16 -3.82
C THR A 476 -4.22 -15.04 -4.06
N ASP A 477 -3.69 -13.85 -4.33
CA ASP A 477 -4.49 -12.72 -4.80
C ASP A 477 -4.45 -12.65 -6.33
N SER A 478 -5.58 -12.24 -6.90
CA SER A 478 -5.72 -12.02 -8.34
C SER A 478 -5.66 -10.53 -8.66
N ASN A 479 -4.62 -10.13 -9.39
CA ASN A 479 -4.50 -8.76 -9.87
C ASN A 479 -4.94 -8.63 -11.34
N GLY A 480 -6.21 -8.28 -11.53
CA GLY A 480 -6.81 -8.04 -12.84
C GLY A 480 -6.22 -6.85 -13.62
N LEU A 481 -5.45 -5.97 -12.97
CA LEU A 481 -4.82 -4.81 -13.60
C LEU A 481 -3.46 -5.12 -14.23
N LYS A 482 -2.86 -6.28 -13.97
CA LYS A 482 -1.65 -6.72 -14.68
C LYS A 482 -1.96 -6.96 -16.17
N PRO A 483 -1.04 -6.65 -17.10
CA PRO A 483 -1.23 -6.96 -18.52
C PRO A 483 -1.41 -8.47 -18.76
N GLU A 484 -2.03 -8.86 -19.88
CA GLU A 484 -2.24 -10.29 -20.20
C GLU A 484 -0.93 -10.97 -20.60
N TYR A 485 -0.03 -10.21 -21.21
CA TYR A 485 1.28 -10.64 -21.63
C TYR A 485 2.37 -9.81 -20.94
N SER A 486 3.55 -10.38 -20.88
CA SER A 486 4.81 -9.71 -20.56
C SER A 486 5.76 -9.90 -21.74
N ILE A 487 6.86 -9.16 -21.79
CA ILE A 487 7.86 -9.28 -22.85
C ILE A 487 9.20 -9.66 -22.20
N ASP A 488 9.78 -10.77 -22.64
CA ASP A 488 11.05 -11.24 -22.08
C ASP A 488 12.27 -10.45 -22.61
N ALA A 489 13.45 -10.80 -22.09
CA ALA A 489 14.71 -10.15 -22.49
C ALA A 489 15.06 -10.30 -23.98
N ALA A 490 14.53 -11.33 -24.66
CA ALA A 490 14.71 -11.52 -26.10
C ALA A 490 13.70 -10.70 -26.93
N GLY A 491 12.74 -10.05 -26.26
CA GLY A 491 11.66 -9.32 -26.90
C GLY A 491 10.55 -10.24 -27.41
N ALA A 492 10.32 -11.40 -26.77
CA ALA A 492 9.21 -12.28 -27.09
C ALA A 492 8.10 -12.19 -26.04
N PHE A 493 6.84 -12.24 -26.48
CA PHE A 493 5.71 -12.27 -25.55
C PHE A 493 5.67 -13.56 -24.75
N GLN A 494 5.40 -13.40 -23.46
CA GLN A 494 5.13 -14.47 -22.51
C GLN A 494 3.75 -14.23 -21.89
N ARG A 495 3.10 -15.30 -21.43
CA ARG A 495 1.86 -15.16 -20.67
C ARG A 495 2.17 -14.57 -19.29
N THR A 496 1.48 -13.50 -18.90
CA THR A 496 1.62 -12.96 -17.55
C THR A 496 0.80 -13.77 -16.57
N ARG A 497 1.42 -14.18 -15.47
CA ARG A 497 0.71 -14.71 -14.30
C ARG A 497 0.03 -13.53 -13.58
N ARG A 498 -1.30 -13.61 -13.43
CA ARG A 498 -2.11 -12.61 -12.71
C ARG A 498 -2.51 -13.04 -11.30
N LEU A 499 -1.86 -14.09 -10.79
CA LEU A 499 -1.97 -14.57 -9.42
C LEU A 499 -0.66 -14.27 -8.70
N ASP A 500 -0.75 -13.67 -7.52
CA ASP A 500 0.38 -13.40 -6.64
C ASP A 500 0.24 -14.22 -5.35
N ASP A 501 1.30 -14.91 -4.94
CA ASP A 501 1.35 -15.59 -3.64
C ASP A 501 1.24 -14.58 -2.48
N VAL A 502 0.46 -14.95 -1.48
CA VAL A 502 0.26 -14.21 -0.23
C VAL A 502 0.90 -14.98 0.92
N THR A 503 2.22 -15.12 0.84
CA THR A 503 3.03 -15.86 1.84
C THR A 503 2.96 -15.26 3.24
N GLU A 504 2.62 -13.97 3.34
CA GLU A 504 2.40 -13.24 4.58
C GLU A 504 1.26 -13.79 5.42
N SER A 505 0.31 -14.51 4.82
CA SER A 505 -0.83 -15.13 5.51
C SER A 505 -0.59 -16.57 5.94
N LEU A 506 0.57 -17.14 5.61
CA LEU A 506 0.84 -18.54 5.83
C LEU A 506 1.26 -18.81 7.29
N LEU A 507 0.66 -19.82 7.91
CA LEU A 507 1.18 -20.48 9.10
C LEU A 507 1.65 -21.89 8.72
N VAL A 508 2.80 -22.31 9.23
CA VAL A 508 3.36 -23.64 8.99
C VAL A 508 3.67 -24.35 10.30
N VAL A 509 3.19 -25.58 10.47
CA VAL A 509 3.50 -26.43 11.63
C VAL A 509 4.38 -27.60 11.19
N LYS A 510 5.46 -27.80 11.95
CA LYS A 510 6.33 -28.98 11.80
C LYS A 510 5.91 -30.07 12.78
N ASP A 511 5.40 -31.17 12.26
CA ASP A 511 4.91 -32.32 13.03
C ASP A 511 5.63 -33.60 12.60
N ASN A 512 6.44 -34.18 13.50
CA ASN A 512 7.11 -35.47 13.30
C ASN A 512 7.86 -35.61 11.96
N GLY A 513 8.48 -34.53 11.49
CA GLY A 513 9.23 -34.49 10.22
C GLY A 513 8.38 -34.19 8.98
N ARG A 514 7.08 -33.97 9.15
CA ARG A 514 6.15 -33.50 8.11
C ARG A 514 5.79 -32.04 8.34
N LEU A 515 5.55 -31.31 7.26
CA LEU A 515 5.05 -29.94 7.30
C LEU A 515 3.55 -29.93 7.00
N LEU A 516 2.82 -29.06 7.70
CA LEU A 516 1.41 -28.74 7.45
C LEU A 516 1.28 -27.23 7.36
N ASP A 517 0.45 -26.74 6.47
CA ASP A 517 0.21 -25.32 6.26
C ASP A 517 -1.27 -24.95 6.38
N THR A 518 -1.55 -23.68 6.67
CA THR A 518 -2.91 -23.18 6.90
C THR A 518 -3.80 -23.25 5.66
N HIS A 519 -3.25 -23.11 4.45
CA HIS A 519 -4.02 -23.04 3.20
C HIS A 519 -4.19 -24.41 2.53
N GLY A 520 -3.52 -25.45 3.04
CA GLY A 520 -3.62 -26.81 2.53
C GLY A 520 -2.82 -27.06 1.24
N ALA A 521 -1.78 -26.27 0.99
CA ALA A 521 -0.85 -26.48 -0.12
C ALA A 521 -0.08 -27.81 0.01
N LEU A 522 0.22 -28.23 1.24
CA LEU A 522 0.85 -29.50 1.58
C LEU A 522 -0.21 -30.57 1.83
N LYS A 523 0.09 -31.79 1.38
CA LYS A 523 -0.68 -32.98 1.72
C LYS A 523 -0.62 -33.16 3.22
N GLY A 524 -1.76 -33.12 3.89
CA GLY A 524 -1.95 -33.55 5.28
C GLY A 524 -2.21 -35.06 5.42
N PRO A 525 -2.20 -35.61 6.64
CA PRO A 525 -2.60 -37.00 6.90
C PRO A 525 -3.97 -37.30 6.29
N GLU A 526 -4.09 -38.42 5.59
CA GLU A 526 -5.39 -38.93 5.12
C GLU A 526 -6.13 -39.55 6.31
N LEU A 527 -7.36 -39.08 6.53
CA LEU A 527 -8.27 -39.53 7.56
C LEU A 527 -9.58 -39.98 6.93
N THR A 528 -10.37 -40.76 7.68
CA THR A 528 -11.70 -41.21 7.25
C THR A 528 -12.74 -40.80 8.28
N ARG A 529 -13.89 -40.32 7.81
CA ARG A 529 -15.10 -40.18 8.64
C ARG A 529 -16.24 -40.96 8.02
N THR A 530 -17.20 -41.34 8.85
CA THR A 530 -18.47 -41.90 8.40
C THR A 530 -19.51 -40.79 8.41
N ASP A 531 -20.05 -40.45 7.24
CA ASP A 531 -21.10 -39.45 7.10
C ASP A 531 -22.45 -40.02 7.58
N SER A 532 -23.46 -39.15 7.71
CA SER A 532 -24.78 -39.50 8.27
C SER A 532 -25.54 -40.57 7.49
N ASP A 533 -25.20 -40.79 6.22
CA ASP A 533 -25.75 -41.85 5.36
C ASP A 533 -24.98 -43.18 5.46
N GLY A 534 -23.96 -43.26 6.32
CA GLY A 534 -23.11 -44.44 6.50
C GLY A 534 -21.96 -44.54 5.50
N SER A 535 -21.81 -43.59 4.57
CA SER A 535 -20.69 -43.57 3.64
C SER A 535 -19.38 -43.24 4.35
N VAL A 536 -18.28 -43.89 3.94
CA VAL A 536 -16.94 -43.57 4.44
C VAL A 536 -16.30 -42.55 3.50
N VAL A 537 -16.10 -41.34 4.00
CA VAL A 537 -15.47 -40.25 3.26
C VAL A 537 -14.02 -40.09 3.72
N LYS A 538 -13.11 -40.06 2.75
CA LYS A 538 -11.70 -39.73 2.96
C LYS A 538 -11.50 -38.23 2.86
N TYR A 539 -10.65 -37.68 3.72
CA TYR A 539 -10.27 -36.28 3.70
C TYR A 539 -8.84 -36.11 4.22
N ARG A 540 -8.24 -34.96 3.93
CA ARG A 540 -6.89 -34.62 4.38
C ARG A 540 -6.96 -33.66 5.55
N GLN A 541 -6.18 -33.90 6.59
CA GLN A 541 -6.11 -32.99 7.72
C GLN A 541 -5.33 -31.71 7.38
N THR A 542 -6.01 -30.56 7.43
CA THR A 542 -5.41 -29.21 7.41
C THR A 542 -5.19 -28.69 8.83
N LEU A 543 -4.47 -27.56 8.96
CA LEU A 543 -4.36 -26.86 10.24
C LEU A 543 -5.72 -26.35 10.73
N ASN A 544 -6.58 -25.87 9.83
CA ASN A 544 -7.93 -25.40 10.13
C ASN A 544 -8.75 -26.45 10.89
N MET A 545 -8.74 -27.68 10.40
CA MET A 545 -9.44 -28.79 11.07
C MET A 545 -8.74 -29.26 12.34
N ARG A 546 -7.40 -29.31 12.35
CA ARG A 546 -6.62 -29.75 13.52
C ARG A 546 -6.86 -28.84 14.74
N TYR A 547 -6.98 -27.53 14.50
CA TYR A 547 -7.08 -26.53 15.55
C TYR A 547 -8.46 -25.84 15.63
N SER A 548 -9.49 -26.44 15.00
CA SER A 548 -10.86 -25.93 15.00
C SER A 548 -11.43 -25.73 16.41
N ALA A 549 -11.06 -26.61 17.34
CA ALA A 549 -11.47 -26.52 18.74
C ALA A 549 -10.88 -25.30 19.45
N GLN A 550 -9.60 -24.96 19.18
CA GLN A 550 -8.97 -23.77 19.74
C GLN A 550 -9.58 -22.50 19.16
N PHE A 551 -9.84 -22.47 17.85
CA PHE A 551 -10.56 -21.38 17.21
C PHE A 551 -11.94 -21.14 17.83
N ALA A 552 -12.73 -22.21 18.00
CA ALA A 552 -14.04 -22.15 18.63
C ALA A 552 -13.98 -21.62 20.07
N GLN A 553 -13.04 -22.14 20.87
CA GLN A 553 -12.82 -21.68 22.23
C GLN A 553 -12.40 -20.20 22.27
N GLY A 554 -11.56 -19.77 21.33
CA GLY A 554 -11.16 -18.37 21.19
C GLY A 554 -12.35 -17.47 20.89
N LEU A 555 -13.20 -17.85 19.94
CA LEU A 555 -14.39 -17.08 19.57
C LEU A 555 -15.38 -16.95 20.73
N GLU A 556 -15.64 -18.05 21.44
CA GLU A 556 -16.45 -18.07 22.65
C GLU A 556 -15.89 -17.09 23.71
N GLN A 557 -14.60 -17.20 24.00
CA GLN A 557 -13.94 -16.34 24.98
C GLN A 557 -13.93 -14.86 24.57
N GLY A 558 -13.84 -14.57 23.28
CA GLY A 558 -13.90 -13.21 22.76
C GLY A 558 -15.27 -12.57 22.93
N LEU A 559 -16.34 -13.32 22.66
CA LEU A 559 -17.72 -12.86 22.89
C LEU A 559 -18.00 -12.63 24.38
N ILE A 560 -17.55 -13.53 25.26
CA ILE A 560 -17.68 -13.37 26.71
C ILE A 560 -16.90 -12.14 27.21
N ALA A 561 -15.67 -11.95 26.73
CA ALA A 561 -14.85 -10.79 27.09
C ALA A 561 -15.54 -9.47 26.69
N ALA A 562 -16.04 -9.38 25.45
CA ALA A 562 -16.79 -8.22 25.00
C ALA A 562 -18.09 -7.99 25.79
N GLY A 563 -18.78 -9.07 26.15
CA GLY A 563 -19.95 -9.04 27.04
C GLY A 563 -19.66 -8.51 28.44
N GLY A 564 -18.44 -8.72 28.96
CA GLY A 564 -17.97 -8.09 30.20
C GLY A 564 -17.61 -6.60 30.05
N ARG A 565 -17.56 -6.08 28.82
CA ARG A 565 -17.07 -4.74 28.47
C ARG A 565 -18.05 -3.96 27.59
N LEU A 566 -19.36 -4.15 27.77
CA LEU A 566 -20.38 -3.51 26.92
C LEU A 566 -20.33 -1.97 26.93
N ALA A 567 -19.89 -1.36 28.03
CA ALA A 567 -19.67 0.10 28.08
C ALA A 567 -18.56 0.55 27.12
N ASP A 568 -17.45 -0.18 27.07
CA ASP A 568 -16.35 0.10 26.13
C ASP A 568 -16.81 -0.15 24.69
N TYR A 569 -17.57 -1.23 24.44
CA TYR A 569 -18.13 -1.51 23.12
C TYR A 569 -19.10 -0.42 22.65
N ARG A 570 -19.94 0.11 23.54
CA ARG A 570 -20.80 1.27 23.24
C ARG A 570 -20.00 2.50 22.87
N THR A 571 -18.93 2.79 23.61
CA THR A 571 -18.02 3.90 23.31
C THR A 571 -17.35 3.72 21.94
N PHE A 572 -16.86 2.51 21.63
CA PHE A 572 -16.32 2.19 20.31
C PHE A 572 -17.32 2.48 19.20
N LEU A 573 -18.57 2.04 19.31
CA LEU A 573 -19.60 2.30 18.29
C LEU A 573 -19.93 3.79 18.13
N ALA A 574 -19.85 4.57 19.21
CA ALA A 574 -20.05 6.01 19.17
C ALA A 574 -18.87 6.71 18.46
N ASP A 575 -17.64 6.45 18.89
CA ASP A 575 -16.43 7.05 18.33
C ASP A 575 -16.28 6.69 16.84
N ALA A 576 -16.47 5.40 16.50
CA ALA A 576 -16.34 4.90 15.14
C ALA A 576 -17.44 5.41 14.19
N SER A 577 -18.57 5.91 14.73
CA SER A 577 -19.66 6.40 13.89
C SER A 577 -19.30 7.65 13.08
N HIS A 578 -18.35 8.44 13.59
CA HIS A 578 -17.83 9.66 12.97
C HIS A 578 -16.69 9.40 11.99
N LEU A 579 -16.18 8.17 11.92
CA LEU A 579 -15.04 7.82 11.07
C LEU A 579 -15.51 7.44 9.66
N HIS A 580 -14.65 7.72 8.68
CA HIS A 580 -14.86 7.24 7.32
C HIS A 580 -14.56 5.74 7.24
N VAL A 581 -15.58 4.95 6.90
CA VAL A 581 -15.45 3.53 6.58
C VAL A 581 -15.64 3.31 5.08
N ARG A 582 -14.81 2.47 4.47
CA ARG A 582 -14.84 2.17 3.05
C ARG A 582 -16.08 1.37 2.70
N ILE A 583 -16.63 1.64 1.52
CA ILE A 583 -17.76 0.89 0.98
C ILE A 583 -17.56 0.62 -0.50
N HIS A 584 -18.21 -0.43 -0.98
CA HIS A 584 -18.21 -0.81 -2.38
C HIS A 584 -19.61 -0.72 -2.97
N PRO A 585 -19.95 0.37 -3.68
CA PRO A 585 -21.16 0.43 -4.49
C PRO A 585 -21.18 -0.66 -5.57
N ILE A 586 -20.00 -1.01 -6.08
CA ILE A 586 -19.71 -2.16 -6.94
C ILE A 586 -18.47 -2.84 -6.36
N ASN A 587 -18.39 -4.17 -6.35
CA ASN A 587 -17.23 -4.89 -5.81
C ASN A 587 -15.92 -4.54 -6.56
N THR A 588 -14.79 -4.68 -5.87
CA THR A 588 -13.46 -4.28 -6.39
C THR A 588 -13.06 -5.03 -7.65
N THR A 589 -13.34 -6.34 -7.76
CA THR A 589 -13.00 -7.14 -8.95
C THR A 589 -13.66 -6.58 -10.22
N LEU A 590 -14.93 -6.17 -10.13
CA LEU A 590 -15.64 -5.53 -11.24
C LEU A 590 -15.08 -4.13 -11.52
N GLN A 591 -14.73 -3.36 -10.50
CA GLN A 591 -14.07 -2.06 -10.70
C GLN A 591 -12.71 -2.20 -11.42
N ARG A 592 -11.87 -3.17 -11.01
CA ARG A 592 -10.62 -3.51 -11.69
C ARG A 592 -10.86 -3.91 -13.14
N SER A 593 -11.95 -4.63 -13.41
CA SER A 593 -12.35 -5.04 -14.77
C SER A 593 -12.77 -3.84 -15.63
N PHE A 594 -13.53 -2.89 -15.08
CA PHE A 594 -13.87 -1.65 -15.78
C PHE A 594 -12.64 -0.80 -16.09
N LEU A 595 -11.70 -0.68 -15.14
CA LEU A 595 -10.44 0.02 -15.37
C LEU A 595 -9.57 -0.70 -16.42
N SER A 596 -9.52 -2.03 -16.41
CA SER A 596 -8.84 -2.77 -17.48
C SER A 596 -9.51 -2.52 -18.84
N ASN A 597 -10.83 -2.50 -18.92
CA ASN A 597 -11.54 -2.19 -20.18
C ASN A 597 -11.30 -0.74 -20.63
N PHE A 598 -11.22 0.21 -19.70
CA PHE A 598 -10.83 1.60 -19.98
C PHE A 598 -9.48 1.65 -20.69
N PHE A 599 -8.50 0.89 -20.21
CA PHE A 599 -7.19 0.78 -20.84
C PHE A 599 -7.27 0.16 -22.24
N GLU A 600 -7.96 -0.97 -22.39
CA GLU A 600 -8.07 -1.66 -23.68
C GLU A 600 -8.75 -0.78 -24.75
N ASP A 601 -9.81 -0.05 -24.41
CA ASP A 601 -10.46 0.90 -25.31
C ASP A 601 -9.48 2.00 -25.79
N ALA A 602 -8.63 2.49 -24.89
CA ALA A 602 -7.61 3.50 -25.23
C ALA A 602 -6.52 2.94 -26.16
N TYR A 603 -6.01 1.74 -25.90
CA TYR A 603 -4.95 1.10 -26.72
C TYR A 603 -5.45 0.58 -28.07
N THR A 604 -6.73 0.23 -28.18
CA THR A 604 -7.32 -0.30 -29.43
C THR A 604 -7.91 0.78 -30.34
N ALA A 605 -7.91 2.04 -29.90
CA ALA A 605 -8.39 3.17 -30.70
C ALA A 605 -7.69 3.27 -32.08
N ALA A 606 -8.49 3.53 -33.12
CA ALA A 606 -8.05 3.59 -34.51
C ALA A 606 -7.52 4.97 -34.96
N SER A 607 -7.75 6.02 -34.16
CA SER A 607 -7.31 7.40 -34.43
C SER A 607 -7.12 8.17 -33.12
N GLU A 608 -6.48 9.34 -33.19
CA GLU A 608 -6.36 10.21 -32.02
C GLU A 608 -7.72 10.69 -31.47
N ASP A 609 -8.70 10.97 -32.33
CA ASP A 609 -10.06 11.34 -31.90
C ASP A 609 -10.76 10.20 -31.16
N ALA A 610 -10.60 8.97 -31.67
CA ALA A 610 -11.12 7.78 -31.01
C ALA A 610 -10.42 7.57 -29.65
N ALA A 611 -9.10 7.77 -29.58
CA ALA A 611 -8.34 7.66 -28.34
C ALA A 611 -8.75 8.73 -27.31
N ARG A 612 -8.95 9.98 -27.75
CA ARG A 612 -9.49 11.06 -26.90
C ARG A 612 -10.88 10.73 -26.37
N THR A 613 -11.72 10.09 -27.18
CA THR A 613 -13.07 9.66 -26.77
C THR A 613 -13.00 8.49 -25.79
N ALA A 614 -12.15 7.49 -26.05
CA ALA A 614 -11.91 6.35 -25.17
C ALA A 614 -11.38 6.79 -23.80
N ALA A 615 -10.48 7.78 -23.77
CA ALA A 615 -9.95 8.38 -22.55
C ALA A 615 -11.03 9.09 -21.69
N GLN A 616 -12.24 9.34 -22.21
CA GLN A 616 -13.37 9.82 -21.40
C GLN A 616 -14.16 8.68 -20.72
N GLY A 617 -13.92 7.42 -21.11
CA GLY A 617 -14.58 6.24 -20.54
C GLY A 617 -16.08 6.12 -20.84
N VAL A 618 -16.61 6.90 -21.80
CA VAL A 618 -18.06 6.98 -22.09
C VAL A 618 -18.66 5.60 -22.42
N ALA A 619 -17.90 4.72 -23.05
CA ALA A 619 -18.31 3.35 -23.37
C ALA A 619 -18.66 2.51 -22.13
N LEU A 620 -18.05 2.81 -20.98
CA LEU A 620 -18.26 2.06 -19.73
C LEU A 620 -19.57 2.41 -19.02
N ARG A 621 -20.21 3.54 -19.35
CA ARG A 621 -21.40 4.05 -18.63
C ARG A 621 -22.50 3.00 -18.50
N GLN A 622 -22.87 2.33 -19.60
CA GLN A 622 -23.96 1.34 -19.56
C GLN A 622 -23.63 0.14 -18.67
N GLY A 623 -22.38 -0.34 -18.72
CA GLY A 623 -21.92 -1.43 -17.86
C GLY A 623 -21.94 -1.03 -16.38
N ILE A 624 -21.44 0.17 -16.06
CA ILE A 624 -21.47 0.70 -14.69
C ILE A 624 -22.92 0.84 -14.20
N LYS A 625 -23.82 1.42 -15.00
CA LYS A 625 -25.24 1.57 -14.68
C LYS A 625 -25.90 0.22 -14.38
N GLN A 626 -25.62 -0.79 -15.20
CA GLN A 626 -26.14 -2.13 -14.99
C GLN A 626 -25.67 -2.71 -13.65
N GLN A 627 -24.38 -2.61 -13.34
CA GLN A 627 -23.83 -3.14 -12.09
C GLN A 627 -24.36 -2.38 -10.86
N LEU A 628 -24.49 -1.06 -10.93
CA LEU A 628 -25.13 -0.26 -9.87
C LEU A 628 -26.59 -0.67 -9.64
N GLY A 629 -27.31 -1.08 -10.68
CA GLY A 629 -28.68 -1.58 -10.57
C GLY A 629 -28.80 -2.98 -9.96
N LEU A 630 -27.74 -3.80 -10.07
CA LEU A 630 -27.65 -5.13 -9.46
C LEU A 630 -27.07 -5.10 -8.05
N ALA A 631 -26.33 -4.05 -7.71
CA ALA A 631 -25.73 -3.90 -6.40
C ALA A 631 -26.82 -3.87 -5.33
N SER A 632 -26.89 -4.93 -4.53
CA SER A 632 -27.70 -4.98 -3.32
C SER A 632 -27.00 -4.19 -2.22
N THR A 633 -26.80 -2.88 -2.40
CA THR A 633 -26.53 -2.03 -1.24
C THR A 633 -27.84 -1.94 -0.48
N ALA A 634 -28.05 -2.89 0.43
CA ALA A 634 -29.02 -2.72 1.49
C ALA A 634 -28.76 -1.33 2.11
N HIS A 635 -29.80 -0.60 2.47
CA HIS A 635 -29.72 0.72 3.11
C HIS A 635 -29.47 1.93 2.20
N MET A 636 -29.73 1.85 0.89
CA MET A 636 -29.94 3.09 0.12
C MET A 636 -31.22 3.80 0.58
N ALA A 637 -31.21 5.13 0.57
CA ALA A 637 -32.43 5.90 0.79
C ALA A 637 -33.51 5.50 -0.23
N PRO A 638 -34.79 5.41 0.18
CA PRO A 638 -35.89 5.24 -0.77
C PRO A 638 -35.98 6.50 -1.64
N LEU A 639 -35.94 6.32 -2.96
CA LEU A 639 -35.90 7.39 -3.95
C LEU A 639 -36.94 7.13 -5.05
N ASP A 640 -37.51 8.19 -5.59
CA ASP A 640 -38.36 8.10 -6.77
C ASP A 640 -37.54 7.75 -8.04
N GLU A 641 -38.20 7.55 -9.19
CA GLU A 641 -37.51 7.18 -10.44
C GLU A 641 -36.53 8.26 -10.93
N ARG A 642 -36.86 9.54 -10.74
CA ARG A 642 -36.01 10.67 -11.15
C ARG A 642 -34.76 10.71 -10.29
N GLU A 643 -34.91 10.62 -8.98
CA GLU A 643 -33.82 10.61 -8.01
C GLU A 643 -32.92 9.38 -8.18
N ARG A 644 -33.49 8.20 -8.47
CA ARG A 644 -32.71 6.99 -8.80
C ARG A 644 -31.86 7.18 -10.07
N THR A 645 -32.42 7.82 -11.08
CA THR A 645 -31.69 8.12 -12.33
C THR A 645 -30.56 9.10 -12.06
N GLN A 646 -30.82 10.20 -11.35
CA GLN A 646 -29.80 11.19 -10.97
C GLN A 646 -28.66 10.55 -10.17
N ARG A 647 -28.97 9.58 -9.30
CA ARG A 647 -27.97 8.83 -8.53
C ARG A 647 -27.10 7.95 -9.38
N ALA A 648 -27.71 7.21 -10.31
CA ALA A 648 -26.95 6.42 -11.26
C ALA A 648 -26.00 7.30 -12.08
N ASP A 649 -26.49 8.46 -12.55
CA ASP A 649 -25.68 9.40 -13.34
C ASP A 649 -24.51 9.98 -12.52
N ALA A 650 -24.76 10.46 -11.30
CA ALA A 650 -23.71 10.96 -10.41
C ALA A 650 -22.65 9.89 -10.11
N MET A 651 -23.08 8.65 -9.81
CA MET A 651 -22.17 7.53 -9.53
C MET A 651 -21.32 7.19 -10.75
N MET A 652 -21.93 7.13 -11.94
CA MET A 652 -21.18 6.90 -13.19
C MET A 652 -20.14 8.00 -13.41
N ASP A 653 -20.51 9.26 -13.25
CA ASP A 653 -19.61 10.40 -13.46
C ASP A 653 -18.43 10.35 -12.49
N THR A 654 -18.70 10.02 -11.23
CA THR A 654 -17.67 9.84 -10.19
C THR A 654 -16.69 8.72 -10.55
N MET A 655 -17.21 7.54 -10.92
CA MET A 655 -16.39 6.38 -11.24
C MET A 655 -15.55 6.61 -12.51
N LEU A 656 -16.14 7.24 -13.54
CA LEU A 656 -15.41 7.64 -14.74
C LEU A 656 -14.31 8.66 -14.41
N ALA A 657 -14.56 9.57 -13.46
CA ALA A 657 -13.54 10.50 -13.03
C ALA A 657 -12.34 9.78 -12.40
N ALA A 658 -12.56 8.80 -11.52
CA ALA A 658 -11.49 7.96 -10.97
C ALA A 658 -10.73 7.18 -12.06
N TYR A 659 -11.42 6.57 -13.02
CA TYR A 659 -10.74 5.81 -14.08
C TYR A 659 -9.85 6.67 -14.97
N ARG A 660 -10.20 7.95 -15.18
CA ARG A 660 -9.34 8.91 -15.90
C ARG A 660 -8.04 9.21 -15.17
N ASP A 661 -8.04 9.08 -13.84
CA ASP A 661 -6.86 9.18 -12.99
C ASP A 661 -6.13 7.82 -12.83
N HIS A 662 -6.57 6.79 -13.57
CA HIS A 662 -6.13 5.39 -13.47
C HIS A 662 -6.38 4.76 -12.09
N ASP A 663 -7.35 5.30 -11.34
CA ASP A 663 -7.70 4.81 -10.02
C ASP A 663 -8.81 3.77 -10.08
N VAL A 664 -8.76 2.85 -9.13
CA VAL A 664 -9.95 2.10 -8.70
C VAL A 664 -10.80 3.06 -7.85
N PRO A 665 -12.10 3.25 -8.13
CA PRO A 665 -12.94 4.18 -7.36
C PRO A 665 -12.96 3.90 -5.85
N TYR A 666 -12.59 4.90 -5.06
CA TYR A 666 -12.64 4.83 -3.60
C TYR A 666 -13.90 5.55 -3.09
N PHE A 667 -14.73 4.82 -2.36
CA PHE A 667 -15.91 5.38 -1.71
C PHE A 667 -15.89 5.08 -0.23
N SER A 668 -16.41 6.01 0.56
CA SER A 668 -16.58 5.84 1.99
C SER A 668 -17.87 6.48 2.47
N ARG A 669 -18.24 6.16 3.70
CA ARG A 669 -19.35 6.80 4.41
C ARG A 669 -18.98 6.96 5.89
N ARG A 670 -19.74 7.80 6.58
CA ARG A 670 -19.81 7.82 8.03
C ARG A 670 -21.14 7.23 8.46
N MET A 671 -21.21 6.67 9.67
CA MET A 671 -22.45 6.05 10.16
C MET A 671 -23.44 7.06 10.74
N ASP A 672 -22.98 8.29 10.96
CA ASP A 672 -23.80 9.43 11.41
C ASP A 672 -24.20 10.38 10.26
N ASP A 673 -23.80 10.07 9.02
CA ASP A 673 -24.02 10.90 7.84
C ASP A 673 -24.67 10.09 6.71
N THR A 674 -25.75 10.62 6.14
CA THR A 674 -26.49 9.96 5.06
C THR A 674 -25.77 10.05 3.70
N ARG A 675 -24.71 10.85 3.58
CA ARG A 675 -24.01 11.11 2.33
C ARG A 675 -23.02 10.00 1.96
N LEU A 676 -22.77 9.86 0.67
CA LEU A 676 -21.67 9.09 0.12
C LEU A 676 -20.49 10.02 -0.18
N PHE A 677 -19.28 9.61 0.18
CA PHE A 677 -18.07 10.37 -0.06
C PHE A 677 -17.18 9.65 -1.07
N PHE A 678 -16.81 10.35 -2.13
CA PHE A 678 -15.75 9.97 -3.04
C PHE A 678 -14.40 10.31 -2.43
N ASN A 679 -13.42 9.41 -2.56
CA ASN A 679 -12.05 9.53 -2.03
C ASN A 679 -11.94 9.81 -0.52
N GLY A 680 -13.04 9.72 0.22
CA GLY A 680 -13.08 9.95 1.66
C GLY A 680 -13.16 11.41 2.08
N ASP A 681 -13.31 12.34 1.14
CA ASP A 681 -13.26 13.78 1.42
C ASP A 681 -14.37 14.57 0.73
N SER A 682 -14.88 14.07 -0.40
CA SER A 682 -15.77 14.84 -1.28
C SER A 682 -17.15 14.18 -1.33
N PRO A 683 -18.20 14.82 -0.78
CA PRO A 683 -19.57 14.34 -0.97
C PRO A 683 -19.88 14.20 -2.46
N VAL A 684 -20.48 13.08 -2.85
CA VAL A 684 -20.92 12.89 -4.25
C VAL A 684 -22.00 13.92 -4.58
N SER A 685 -21.81 14.70 -5.64
CA SER A 685 -22.76 15.75 -6.05
C SER A 685 -23.81 15.22 -7.04
N TRP A 686 -25.04 15.71 -6.93
CA TRP A 686 -26.03 15.61 -8.00
C TRP A 686 -25.55 16.43 -9.19
N GLY A 687 -25.83 16.01 -10.42
CA GLY A 687 -25.26 16.60 -11.65
C GLY A 687 -25.48 18.10 -11.89
N ASP A 688 -26.17 18.83 -11.00
CA ASP A 688 -26.24 20.30 -10.96
C ASP A 688 -25.18 20.96 -10.05
N GLY A 689 -24.29 20.16 -9.45
CA GLY A 689 -23.23 20.60 -8.53
C GLY A 689 -23.68 20.69 -7.07
N ALA A 690 -24.93 20.38 -6.74
CA ALA A 690 -25.39 20.34 -5.35
C ALA A 690 -24.92 19.04 -4.67
N PRO A 691 -24.34 19.10 -3.45
CA PRO A 691 -23.98 17.90 -2.70
C PRO A 691 -25.19 17.00 -2.46
N GLN A 692 -24.99 15.69 -2.53
CA GLN A 692 -25.99 14.76 -2.07
C GLN A 692 -26.34 15.00 -0.61
N THR A 693 -27.63 14.98 -0.27
CA THR A 693 -28.12 15.13 1.11
C THR A 693 -28.65 13.81 1.70
N ALA A 694 -28.83 12.78 0.87
CA ALA A 694 -29.18 11.42 1.31
C ALA A 694 -28.82 10.36 0.24
N PHE A 695 -27.73 9.60 0.46
CA PHE A 695 -27.43 8.34 -0.24
C PHE A 695 -27.97 7.14 0.53
N PHE A 696 -27.74 7.13 1.84
CA PHE A 696 -28.10 6.07 2.76
C PHE A 696 -29.39 6.41 3.53
N GLY A 697 -30.22 5.39 3.74
CA GLY A 697 -31.39 5.46 4.62
C GLY A 697 -31.02 5.03 6.04
N LEU A 698 -30.05 5.72 6.65
CA LEU A 698 -29.45 5.28 7.92
C LEU A 698 -30.49 5.15 9.05
N SER A 699 -30.37 4.08 9.83
CA SER A 699 -30.91 4.03 11.19
C SER A 699 -29.79 3.66 12.16
N ASP A 700 -29.62 4.45 13.22
CA ASP A 700 -28.71 4.11 14.33
C ASP A 700 -28.98 2.70 14.87
N ALA A 701 -30.21 2.23 14.74
CA ALA A 701 -30.68 0.90 15.12
C ALA A 701 -29.83 -0.23 14.52
N GLU A 702 -29.35 -0.11 13.28
CA GLU A 702 -28.53 -1.16 12.65
C GLU A 702 -27.14 -1.26 13.28
N ARG A 703 -26.53 -0.10 13.60
CA ARG A 703 -25.21 -0.02 14.23
C ARG A 703 -25.25 -0.58 15.65
N VAL A 704 -26.32 -0.30 16.40
CA VAL A 704 -26.43 -0.73 17.80
C VAL A 704 -27.18 -2.05 17.98
N ALA A 705 -27.73 -2.65 16.93
CA ALA A 705 -28.53 -3.88 17.01
C ALA A 705 -27.81 -5.00 17.77
N VAL A 706 -26.53 -5.23 17.48
CA VAL A 706 -25.72 -6.25 18.15
C VAL A 706 -25.51 -5.92 19.63
N LEU A 707 -25.25 -4.65 19.96
CA LEU A 707 -25.09 -4.19 21.33
C LEU A 707 -26.38 -4.39 22.13
N ASP A 708 -27.53 -3.97 21.59
CA ASP A 708 -28.83 -4.11 22.23
C ASP A 708 -29.16 -5.58 22.55
N LYS A 709 -28.81 -6.51 21.65
CA LYS A 709 -28.97 -7.96 21.90
C LYS A 709 -28.08 -8.45 23.03
N LEU A 710 -26.81 -8.06 23.06
CA LEU A 710 -25.89 -8.45 24.13
C LEU A 710 -26.35 -7.92 25.49
N GLU A 711 -26.81 -6.67 25.55
CA GLU A 711 -27.36 -6.07 26.77
C GLU A 711 -28.61 -6.79 27.27
N ALA A 712 -29.48 -7.24 26.36
CA ALA A 712 -30.68 -7.98 26.71
C ALA A 712 -30.40 -9.41 27.24
N LEU A 713 -29.31 -10.05 26.78
CA LEU A 713 -28.94 -11.41 27.18
C LEU A 713 -28.40 -11.49 28.62
N GLY A 714 -27.68 -10.45 29.06
CA GLY A 714 -26.91 -10.50 30.32
C GLY A 714 -25.76 -11.52 30.30
N ALA A 715 -25.03 -11.65 31.41
CA ALA A 715 -23.81 -12.46 31.46
C ALA A 715 -24.02 -13.94 31.11
N ASP A 716 -24.98 -14.61 31.78
CA ASP A 716 -25.28 -16.03 31.55
C ASP A 716 -25.77 -16.28 30.10
N GLY A 717 -26.54 -15.35 29.55
CA GLY A 717 -27.02 -15.43 28.16
C GLY A 717 -25.89 -15.27 27.15
N ILE A 718 -24.91 -14.41 27.42
CA ILE A 718 -23.72 -14.24 26.59
C ILE A 718 -22.81 -15.47 26.67
N GLU A 719 -22.66 -16.11 27.83
CA GLU A 719 -21.91 -17.36 27.95
C GLU A 719 -22.55 -18.48 27.12
N LEU A 720 -23.88 -18.63 27.18
CA LEU A 720 -24.62 -19.58 26.35
C LEU A 720 -24.49 -19.27 24.85
N LEU A 721 -24.59 -17.99 24.48
CA LEU A 721 -24.40 -17.54 23.10
C LEU A 721 -22.98 -17.87 22.62
N GLY A 722 -21.97 -17.60 23.45
CA GLY A 722 -20.56 -17.89 23.17
C GLY A 722 -20.34 -19.37 22.87
N ALA A 723 -20.81 -20.26 23.74
CA ALA A 723 -20.71 -21.71 23.54
C ALA A 723 -21.41 -22.17 22.25
N ARG A 724 -22.58 -21.60 21.95
CA ARG A 724 -23.38 -21.92 20.76
C ARG A 724 -22.68 -21.49 19.47
N LEU A 725 -22.20 -20.24 19.41
CA LEU A 725 -21.48 -19.73 18.24
C LEU A 725 -20.09 -20.37 18.12
N GLY A 726 -19.43 -20.70 19.22
CA GLY A 726 -18.20 -21.50 19.22
C GLY A 726 -18.39 -22.87 18.57
N GLY A 727 -19.48 -23.57 18.91
CA GLY A 727 -19.83 -24.84 18.25
C GLY A 727 -20.09 -24.71 16.74
N ALA A 728 -20.74 -23.62 16.31
CA ALA A 728 -20.94 -23.30 14.90
C ALA A 728 -19.61 -22.99 14.19
N ALA A 729 -18.76 -22.18 14.82
CA ALA A 729 -17.44 -21.80 14.36
C ALA A 729 -16.51 -23.01 14.18
N LYS A 730 -16.54 -23.97 15.12
CA LYS A 730 -15.83 -25.25 14.99
C LYS A 730 -16.26 -26.01 13.74
N THR A 731 -17.58 -26.16 13.58
CA THR A 731 -18.17 -26.90 12.46
C THR A 731 -17.82 -26.24 11.13
N TRP A 732 -17.92 -24.91 11.07
CA TRP A 732 -17.58 -24.12 9.90
C TRP A 732 -16.11 -24.28 9.52
N LEU A 733 -15.18 -24.07 10.47
CA LEU A 733 -13.74 -24.16 10.17
C LEU A 733 -13.30 -25.58 9.79
N GLU A 734 -13.92 -26.62 10.33
CA GLU A 734 -13.71 -28.01 9.89
C GLU A 734 -14.16 -28.23 8.44
N ALA A 735 -15.24 -27.56 8.01
CA ALA A 735 -15.75 -27.62 6.65
C ALA A 735 -14.86 -26.87 5.65
N GLU A 736 -14.02 -25.94 6.10
CA GLU A 736 -13.01 -25.23 5.29
C GLU A 736 -11.79 -26.10 4.92
N THR A 737 -12.01 -27.41 4.79
CA THR A 737 -10.97 -28.42 4.53
C THR A 737 -11.21 -29.09 3.18
N PRO A 738 -10.16 -29.27 2.35
CA PRO A 738 -10.29 -30.01 1.10
C PRO A 738 -10.77 -31.45 1.30
N ILE A 739 -11.86 -31.81 0.61
CA ILE A 739 -12.34 -33.20 0.50
C ILE A 739 -11.76 -33.79 -0.80
N ASP A 740 -11.26 -35.03 -0.76
CA ASP A 740 -10.73 -35.70 -1.96
C ASP A 740 -11.84 -35.82 -3.04
N GLY A 741 -11.59 -35.25 -4.22
CA GLY A 741 -12.54 -35.21 -5.35
C GLY A 741 -13.52 -34.01 -5.37
N GLY A 742 -13.44 -33.09 -4.39
CA GLY A 742 -14.23 -31.85 -4.34
C GLY A 742 -13.59 -30.63 -5.04
N SER A 743 -14.21 -29.44 -4.90
CA SER A 743 -13.77 -28.16 -5.50
C SER A 743 -12.38 -27.69 -5.03
N LEU A 744 -11.99 -28.01 -3.79
CA LEU A 744 -10.67 -27.73 -3.20
C LEU A 744 -9.59 -28.77 -3.59
N GLY A 745 -9.90 -29.77 -4.41
CA GLY A 745 -8.90 -30.67 -5.01
C GLY A 745 -7.95 -30.01 -6.02
N ARG A 746 -7.89 -28.67 -6.03
CA ARG A 746 -7.15 -27.80 -6.97
C ARG A 746 -6.32 -26.74 -6.24
N VAL A 747 -6.02 -26.89 -4.94
CA VAL A 747 -5.09 -25.96 -4.28
C VAL A 747 -3.72 -26.14 -4.94
N VAL A 748 -3.35 -25.15 -5.73
CA VAL A 748 -2.08 -25.11 -6.44
C VAL A 748 -1.15 -24.25 -5.62
N ALA A 749 -0.07 -24.86 -5.10
CA ALA A 749 0.97 -24.13 -4.41
C ALA A 749 1.76 -23.29 -5.43
N GLU A 750 1.89 -22.01 -5.14
CA GLU A 750 2.46 -21.05 -6.09
C GLU A 750 3.96 -20.83 -5.83
N PRO A 751 4.73 -20.29 -6.79
CA PRO A 751 6.18 -20.41 -6.76
C PRO A 751 6.87 -19.84 -5.51
N LYS A 752 6.37 -18.74 -4.91
CA LYS A 752 6.98 -18.19 -3.69
C LYS A 752 6.69 -19.08 -2.49
N THR A 753 5.46 -19.59 -2.40
CA THR A 753 4.99 -20.51 -1.37
C THR A 753 5.75 -21.83 -1.45
N VAL A 754 5.89 -22.38 -2.66
CA VAL A 754 6.72 -23.57 -2.93
C VAL A 754 8.14 -23.33 -2.45
N ARG A 755 8.79 -22.25 -2.90
CA ARG A 755 10.17 -21.94 -2.53
C ARG A 755 10.33 -21.80 -1.01
N MET A 756 9.41 -21.11 -0.34
CA MET A 756 9.43 -20.98 1.10
C MET A 756 9.30 -22.35 1.79
N LEU A 757 8.33 -23.17 1.40
CA LEU A 757 8.12 -24.49 2.00
C LEU A 757 9.28 -25.47 1.70
N GLU A 758 9.91 -25.39 0.53
CA GLU A 758 11.12 -26.16 0.19
C GLU A 758 12.31 -25.77 1.07
N THR A 759 12.49 -24.48 1.39
CA THR A 759 13.52 -24.05 2.35
C THR A 759 13.30 -24.59 3.76
N LEU A 760 12.05 -24.94 4.09
CA LEU A 760 11.68 -25.61 5.35
C LEU A 760 11.83 -27.14 5.30
N GLY A 761 12.17 -27.69 4.12
CA GLY A 761 12.40 -29.11 3.89
C GLY A 761 11.24 -29.86 3.25
N ALA A 762 10.21 -29.18 2.72
CA ALA A 762 9.18 -29.80 1.90
C ALA A 762 9.80 -30.37 0.61
N LYS A 763 9.31 -31.52 0.16
CA LYS A 763 9.66 -32.13 -1.12
C LYS A 763 8.53 -31.95 -2.12
N PRO A 764 8.79 -31.99 -3.44
CA PRO A 764 7.72 -31.95 -4.46
C PRO A 764 6.59 -32.97 -4.24
N SER A 765 6.92 -34.16 -3.69
CA SER A 765 5.93 -35.20 -3.35
C SER A 765 4.93 -34.78 -2.27
N ASP A 766 5.31 -33.81 -1.42
CA ASP A 766 4.55 -33.39 -0.25
C ASP A 766 3.43 -32.41 -0.60
N PHE A 767 3.49 -31.75 -1.76
CA PHE A 767 2.46 -30.80 -2.21
C PHE A 767 1.21 -31.49 -2.76
N VAL A 768 0.04 -30.88 -2.58
CA VAL A 768 -1.23 -31.34 -3.17
C VAL A 768 -1.16 -31.25 -4.69
N GLN A 769 -0.89 -30.04 -5.18
CA GLN A 769 -0.55 -29.70 -6.54
C GLN A 769 0.43 -28.52 -6.48
N MET A 770 1.36 -28.46 -7.42
CA MET A 770 2.26 -27.32 -7.59
C MET A 770 1.93 -26.66 -8.91
N ASP A 771 1.98 -25.34 -8.97
CA ASP A 771 2.01 -24.70 -10.27
C ASP A 771 3.44 -24.84 -10.77
N GLU A 772 3.63 -25.59 -11.84
CA GLU A 772 4.97 -25.72 -12.39
C GLU A 772 5.40 -24.38 -13.02
N PRO A 773 6.60 -23.92 -12.67
CA PRO A 773 7.57 -23.75 -13.74
C PRO A 773 8.96 -24.18 -13.26
N TYR A 774 9.33 -25.45 -13.47
CA TYR A 774 10.72 -25.90 -13.36
C TYR A 774 11.21 -26.52 -14.67
#